data_AF-A0A158PRQ8-F1
#
_entry.id   AF-A0A158PRQ8-F1
#
_cell.length_a   1.000
_cell.length_b   1.000
_cell.length_c   1.000
_cell.angle_alpha   90.00
_cell.angle_beta   90.00
_cell.angle_gamma   90.00
#
_symmetry.space_group_name_H-M   'P 1'
#
loop_
_entity.id
_entity.type
_entity.pdbx_description
1 polymer ?
#
loop_
_entity_poly.entity_id
_entity_poly.type
_entity_poly.pdbx_seq_one_letter_code
_entity_poly.pdbx_strand_id
1 'polypeptide(L)'
;MKKSSEIDRSGEYWMSNLPQEIAERPLVCTAIPGSHDSFTQLLFDKYPVANDESRFVREIGRFRMVRRFIRRWATTQRYSVVKQLYVGVRYFDIRLTVPLPAKLYGIRVLHALYGSCIEQLLSFINDFLDNHSKEIVILDFNHLYNFNCIEYIKFLEMVESIFGRKLCLRGEDITKISLASMWHLGYQVIAISAAETKAHRSVSWIWDSNCILSPYANVNRNDKLFKFLDRTIREHRQDPRSVFFVTQAVLTVNWFDILVHPFSTFERKYALKCTEEAISWITTFDEPSYFNIIICDFIDHLDFCNIIMSGIRSRSRKMLFLNWPFLMLRSCCSINKRSNREEQYHIRNSDCGKYSWDKEKPNPAEYCFVNLYGEIAIKSDGHITGEQFTVEKCKECCILLLDYLATVNVDDCEECLIVTGPCRGSVFIRDCKNITLFTISQQFRSRDCINIDVFLFCTTKPIIESSKLMRFRSLILSYDKVEEHMMKASLSPFINNWNNVHDFTPDDVPNFEICITEYDNIKKMDMIRNVKNITFFPELSFLPLYAVPNKITGKKILILCMERDGETLTSFNGRILRFLKEILAQGAELITTRDMTIRKKELETSFICKKYAKLSGRLITLEIAWNREETEKSIRMISDIVEVVDDCDFEHHRATLYRFAQMQTDIC
;
A
#
# COMPACT_ATOMS: atom_id res chain seq x y z
N MET A 1 62.89 -7.81 8.91
CA MET A 1 62.09 -6.92 8.05
C MET A 1 60.62 -7.32 8.16
N LYS A 2 59.83 -6.59 8.96
CA LYS A 2 58.36 -6.66 9.00
C LYS A 2 57.83 -5.50 8.14
N LYS A 3 56.90 -5.77 7.21
CA LYS A 3 55.72 -4.96 6.83
C LYS A 3 55.27 -5.28 5.39
N SER A 4 54.25 -6.12 5.26
CA SER A 4 53.29 -6.11 4.13
C SER A 4 52.00 -6.87 4.47
N SER A 5 51.59 -6.87 5.74
CA SER A 5 50.33 -7.44 6.23
C SER A 5 49.53 -6.34 6.91
N GLU A 6 48.26 -6.14 6.51
CA GLU A 6 47.14 -5.40 7.18
C GLU A 6 46.49 -4.19 6.44
N ILE A 7 46.99 -3.68 5.31
CA ILE A 7 46.51 -2.37 4.80
C ILE A 7 45.17 -2.39 4.01
N ASP A 8 44.58 -3.53 3.64
CA ASP A 8 43.48 -3.51 2.63
C ASP A 8 42.14 -4.18 3.01
N ARG A 9 41.82 -4.32 4.30
CA ARG A 9 40.60 -5.03 4.76
C ARG A 9 39.62 -4.23 5.63
N SER A 10 39.89 -2.95 5.93
CA SER A 10 38.95 -2.19 6.75
C SER A 10 37.95 -1.45 5.87
N GLY A 11 36.69 -1.89 5.90
CA GLY A 11 35.57 -1.19 5.29
C GLY A 11 35.30 0.18 5.92
N GLU A 12 35.97 0.54 7.01
CA GLU A 12 35.75 1.82 7.67
C GLU A 12 36.31 3.03 6.87
N TYR A 13 37.32 2.84 6.01
CA TYR A 13 37.96 3.94 5.22
C TYR A 13 37.79 3.78 3.70
N TRP A 14 36.78 3.05 3.24
CA TRP A 14 36.76 2.62 1.85
C TRP A 14 36.56 3.77 0.86
N MET A 15 35.78 4.80 1.20
CA MET A 15 35.57 5.98 0.35
C MET A 15 36.83 6.84 0.31
N SER A 16 37.49 7.00 1.45
CA SER A 16 38.76 7.72 1.62
C SER A 16 39.89 7.15 0.76
N ASN A 17 39.86 5.83 0.56
CA ASN A 17 40.87 5.08 -0.18
C ASN A 17 40.55 4.94 -1.68
N LEU A 18 39.48 5.56 -2.18
CA LEU A 18 39.17 5.54 -3.61
C LEU A 18 40.14 6.43 -4.40
N PRO A 19 40.52 6.02 -5.63
CA PRO A 19 41.22 6.87 -6.57
C PRO A 19 40.46 8.17 -6.84
N GLN A 20 41.20 9.26 -7.10
CA GLN A 20 40.62 10.59 -7.32
C GLN A 20 39.62 10.58 -8.49
N GLU A 21 39.89 9.82 -9.55
CA GLU A 21 39.02 9.73 -10.73
C GLU A 21 37.66 9.08 -10.44
N ILE A 22 37.55 8.30 -9.36
CA ILE A 22 36.29 7.74 -8.89
C ILE A 22 35.63 8.73 -7.92
N ALA A 23 36.42 9.36 -7.04
CA ALA A 23 35.92 10.34 -6.07
C ALA A 23 35.31 11.58 -6.73
N GLU A 24 35.77 11.97 -7.93
CA GLU A 24 35.25 13.10 -8.71
C GLU A 24 33.96 12.78 -9.48
N ARG A 25 33.61 11.50 -9.66
CA ARG A 25 32.38 11.11 -10.36
C ARG A 25 31.13 11.49 -9.56
N PRO A 26 30.01 11.78 -10.24
CA PRO A 26 28.71 11.88 -9.58
C PRO A 26 28.45 10.68 -8.67
N LEU A 27 28.01 10.95 -7.45
CA LEU A 27 27.76 9.92 -6.43
C LEU A 27 26.64 8.98 -6.89
N VAL A 28 25.71 9.47 -7.72
CA VAL A 28 24.68 8.69 -8.43
C VAL A 28 25.25 7.64 -9.41
N CYS A 29 26.54 7.67 -9.73
CA CYS A 29 27.24 6.71 -10.57
C CYS A 29 28.17 5.76 -9.78
N THR A 30 28.29 5.96 -8.47
CA THR A 30 29.16 5.16 -7.61
C THR A 30 28.35 4.05 -6.96
N ALA A 31 28.87 2.82 -6.96
CA ALA A 31 28.22 1.73 -6.24
C ALA A 31 28.40 1.93 -4.73
N ILE A 32 27.34 1.78 -3.94
CA ILE A 32 27.35 2.06 -2.50
C ILE A 32 26.67 0.90 -1.77
N PRO A 33 27.37 0.20 -0.85
CA PRO A 33 26.75 -0.80 -0.02
C PRO A 33 25.81 -0.16 1.01
N GLY A 34 24.58 -0.67 1.08
CA GLY A 34 23.57 -0.26 2.04
C GLY A 34 22.95 -1.45 2.77
N SER A 35 22.19 -1.18 3.82
CA SER A 35 21.43 -2.19 4.57
C SER A 35 19.94 -1.86 4.56
N HIS A 36 19.10 -2.87 4.32
CA HIS A 36 17.64 -2.74 4.36
C HIS A 36 17.13 -2.73 5.81
N ASP A 37 16.12 -1.89 6.10
CA ASP A 37 15.56 -1.70 7.44
C ASP A 37 16.68 -1.61 8.49
N SER A 38 17.61 -0.67 8.30
CA SER A 38 18.99 -0.80 8.79
C SER A 38 19.13 -0.98 10.31
N PHE A 39 18.13 -0.54 11.08
CA PHE A 39 18.22 -0.43 12.54
C PHE A 39 17.39 -1.48 13.31
N THR A 40 17.03 -2.61 12.68
CA THR A 40 16.25 -3.67 13.34
C THR A 40 17.06 -4.58 14.28
N GLN A 41 18.35 -4.33 14.50
CA GLN A 41 19.18 -5.17 15.40
C GLN A 41 18.52 -5.33 16.77
N LEU A 42 17.96 -4.23 17.30
CA LEU A 42 17.31 -4.19 18.59
C LEU A 42 15.86 -3.78 18.45
N LEU A 43 14.98 -4.79 18.43
CA LEU A 43 13.53 -4.63 18.49
C LEU A 43 12.99 -5.06 19.86
N PHE A 44 12.12 -4.26 20.45
CA PHE A 44 11.61 -4.48 21.80
C PHE A 44 10.36 -5.36 21.81
N ASP A 45 10.44 -6.50 22.49
CA ASP A 45 9.29 -7.40 22.72
C ASP A 45 8.45 -7.02 23.96
N LYS A 46 8.90 -6.03 24.74
CA LYS A 46 8.22 -5.56 25.96
C LYS A 46 7.09 -4.56 25.69
N TYR A 47 7.13 -3.87 24.57
CA TYR A 47 6.11 -2.92 24.14
C TYR A 47 5.12 -3.58 23.18
N PRO A 48 3.93 -3.00 22.96
CA PRO A 48 3.01 -3.46 21.91
C PRO A 48 3.68 -3.50 20.54
N VAL A 49 3.09 -4.27 19.63
CA VAL A 49 3.46 -4.25 18.20
C VAL A 49 3.37 -2.82 17.68
N ALA A 50 4.31 -2.45 16.83
CA ALA A 50 4.39 -1.12 16.25
C ALA A 50 3.23 -0.86 15.27
N ASN A 51 3.07 0.40 14.90
CA ASN A 51 1.91 0.92 14.19
C ASN A 51 1.98 0.75 12.66
N ASP A 52 3.12 0.32 12.13
CA ASP A 52 3.31 -0.10 10.75
C ASP A 52 2.58 -1.41 10.41
N GLU A 53 2.23 -2.20 11.43
CA GLU A 53 1.55 -3.47 11.27
C GLU A 53 0.03 -3.36 11.31
N SER A 54 -0.63 -4.32 10.65
CA SER A 54 -2.08 -4.40 10.61
C SER A 54 -2.69 -4.55 12.02
N ARG A 55 -3.97 -4.14 12.15
CA ARG A 55 -4.70 -4.26 13.43
C ARG A 55 -4.69 -5.70 13.94
N PHE A 56 -4.78 -6.69 13.06
CA PHE A 56 -4.72 -8.12 13.40
C PHE A 56 -3.40 -8.50 14.09
N VAL A 57 -2.26 -8.15 13.49
CA VAL A 57 -0.92 -8.45 14.05
C VAL A 57 -0.72 -7.74 15.39
N ARG A 58 -1.23 -6.51 15.52
CA ARG A 58 -1.20 -5.78 16.80
C ARG A 58 -2.07 -6.43 17.88
N GLU A 59 -3.20 -7.01 17.50
CA GLU A 59 -4.14 -7.66 18.40
C GLU A 59 -3.60 -8.99 18.94
N ILE A 60 -3.13 -9.88 18.07
CA ILE A 60 -2.48 -11.14 18.49
C ILE A 60 -1.15 -10.87 19.20
N GLY A 61 -0.50 -9.76 18.86
CA GLY A 61 0.71 -9.25 19.48
C GLY A 61 0.53 -8.75 20.91
N ARG A 62 -0.66 -8.83 21.53
CA ARG A 62 -0.87 -8.56 22.96
C ARG A 62 -0.08 -9.50 23.87
N PHE A 63 0.20 -10.72 23.41
CA PHE A 63 1.01 -11.69 24.15
C PHE A 63 2.51 -11.51 23.90
N ARG A 64 3.32 -11.45 24.97
CA ARG A 64 4.79 -11.28 24.84
C ARG A 64 5.46 -12.39 24.04
N MET A 65 4.96 -13.61 24.13
CA MET A 65 5.49 -14.75 23.35
C MET A 65 5.29 -14.54 21.85
N VAL A 66 4.14 -13.99 21.43
CA VAL A 66 3.88 -13.64 20.03
C VAL A 66 4.82 -12.52 19.57
N ARG A 67 5.11 -11.53 20.41
CA ARG A 67 6.08 -10.48 20.07
C ARG A 67 7.51 -11.00 19.93
N ARG A 68 7.91 -11.98 20.75
CA ARG A 68 9.19 -12.69 20.55
C ARG A 68 9.25 -13.44 19.23
N PHE A 69 8.12 -14.01 18.82
CA PHE A 69 7.99 -14.65 17.51
C PHE A 69 8.06 -13.63 16.38
N ILE A 70 7.28 -12.54 16.42
CA ILE A 70 7.34 -11.43 15.46
C ILE A 70 8.76 -10.90 15.33
N ARG A 71 9.46 -10.66 16.45
CA ARG A 71 10.85 -10.19 16.44
C ARG A 71 11.78 -11.07 15.61
N ARG A 72 11.60 -12.40 15.64
CA ARG A 72 12.41 -13.37 14.86
C ARG A 72 12.19 -13.26 13.35
N TRP A 73 11.06 -12.69 12.95
CA TRP A 73 10.67 -12.49 11.55
C TRP A 73 10.85 -11.05 11.08
N ALA A 74 10.89 -10.10 12.01
CA ALA A 74 11.06 -8.67 11.78
C ALA A 74 12.54 -8.20 11.82
N THR A 75 13.46 -9.02 12.31
CA THR A 75 14.88 -8.61 12.31
C THR A 75 15.44 -8.79 10.90
N THR A 76 15.98 -7.73 10.30
CA THR A 76 16.67 -7.74 9.00
C THR A 76 18.18 -7.58 9.14
N GLN A 77 18.66 -6.96 10.21
CA GLN A 77 20.10 -6.78 10.47
C GLN A 77 20.54 -7.33 11.83
N ARG A 78 21.73 -7.96 11.86
CA ARG A 78 22.42 -8.40 13.09
C ARG A 78 23.42 -7.41 13.63
N TYR A 79 24.01 -6.61 12.76
CA TYR A 79 25.02 -5.63 13.12
C TYR A 79 24.38 -4.35 13.67
N SER A 80 24.99 -3.79 14.71
CA SER A 80 24.69 -2.44 15.15
C SER A 80 25.06 -1.42 14.08
N VAL A 81 24.51 -0.20 14.17
CA VAL A 81 24.86 0.90 13.25
C VAL A 81 26.37 1.13 13.20
N VAL A 82 27.05 1.09 14.35
CA VAL A 82 28.51 1.19 14.44
C VAL A 82 29.15 0.07 13.62
N LYS A 83 28.78 -1.20 13.87
CA LYS A 83 29.39 -2.31 13.14
C LYS A 83 29.11 -2.26 11.64
N GLN A 84 27.92 -1.83 11.22
CA GLN A 84 27.57 -1.61 9.81
C GLN A 84 28.51 -0.58 9.15
N LEU A 85 28.80 0.55 9.82
CA LEU A 85 29.75 1.55 9.33
C LEU A 85 31.17 0.98 9.15
N TYR A 86 31.66 0.24 10.14
CA TYR A 86 33.02 -0.34 10.09
C TYR A 86 33.20 -1.41 9.01
N VAL A 87 32.13 -2.13 8.63
CA VAL A 87 32.19 -3.11 7.54
C VAL A 87 31.95 -2.50 6.16
N GLY A 88 31.58 -1.22 6.09
CA GLY A 88 31.55 -0.44 4.85
C GLY A 88 30.19 0.09 4.44
N VAL A 89 29.11 -0.16 5.19
CA VAL A 89 27.78 0.39 4.89
C VAL A 89 27.81 1.92 4.90
N ARG A 90 27.29 2.54 3.84
CA ARG A 90 27.19 4.00 3.69
C ARG A 90 25.81 4.47 3.28
N TYR A 91 24.86 3.57 3.02
CA TYR A 91 23.45 3.89 2.84
C TYR A 91 22.60 3.17 3.88
N PHE A 92 21.73 3.92 4.57
CA PHE A 92 20.83 3.40 5.58
C PHE A 92 19.37 3.64 5.17
N ASP A 93 18.59 2.56 5.03
CA ASP A 93 17.15 2.58 4.81
C ASP A 93 16.43 2.60 6.18
N ILE A 94 15.77 3.72 6.49
CA ILE A 94 15.34 4.05 7.85
C ILE A 94 13.82 4.22 7.89
N ARG A 95 13.18 3.44 8.77
CA ARG A 95 11.78 3.60 9.16
C ARG A 95 11.67 4.21 10.55
N LEU A 96 10.85 5.26 10.69
CA LEU A 96 10.67 6.02 11.92
C LEU A 96 9.21 6.10 12.35
N THR A 97 8.97 6.19 13.65
CA THR A 97 7.65 6.50 14.23
C THR A 97 7.76 7.43 15.43
N VAL A 98 6.68 8.17 15.64
CA VAL A 98 6.35 8.78 16.92
C VAL A 98 5.47 7.77 17.70
N PRO A 99 6.00 7.15 18.77
CA PRO A 99 5.28 6.12 19.49
C PRO A 99 3.98 6.63 20.12
N LEU A 100 2.88 5.90 19.92
CA LEU A 100 1.61 6.14 20.62
C LEU A 100 1.63 5.72 22.11
N PRO A 101 2.34 4.65 22.53
CA PRO A 101 2.35 4.26 23.93
C PRO A 101 3.06 5.29 24.82
N ALA A 102 2.40 5.78 25.87
CA ALA A 102 2.92 6.79 26.80
C ALA A 102 4.24 6.43 27.52
N LYS A 103 4.68 5.16 27.44
CA LYS A 103 5.94 4.68 28.05
C LYS A 103 7.15 4.81 27.12
N LEU A 104 6.94 5.14 25.86
CA LEU A 104 7.99 5.31 24.86
C LEU A 104 8.04 6.78 24.46
N TYR A 105 9.18 7.42 24.73
CA TYR A 105 9.43 8.80 24.33
C TYR A 105 10.40 8.87 23.16
N GLY A 106 10.39 10.03 22.49
CA GLY A 106 11.23 10.35 21.36
C GLY A 106 10.83 9.63 20.07
N ILE A 107 11.50 10.00 18.98
CA ILE A 107 11.32 9.36 17.68
C ILE A 107 12.10 8.04 17.68
N ARG A 108 11.46 6.98 17.19
CA ARG A 108 12.02 5.62 17.26
C ARG A 108 12.06 4.96 15.91
N VAL A 109 13.06 4.11 15.73
CA VAL A 109 13.09 3.17 14.62
C VAL A 109 12.08 2.05 14.85
N LEU A 110 11.60 1.42 13.79
CA LEU A 110 10.65 0.32 13.89
C LEU A 110 10.71 -0.62 12.68
N HIS A 111 10.26 -1.84 12.90
CA HIS A 111 9.79 -2.76 11.86
C HIS A 111 9.01 -3.87 12.58
N ALA A 112 7.69 -3.86 12.46
CA ALA A 112 6.70 -4.61 13.25
C ALA A 112 6.73 -4.40 14.78
N LEU A 113 7.87 -4.00 15.35
CA LEU A 113 8.10 -3.72 16.76
C LEU A 113 8.90 -2.41 16.87
N TYR A 114 8.80 -1.74 18.01
CA TYR A 114 9.60 -0.54 18.30
C TYR A 114 11.05 -0.89 18.58
N GLY A 115 11.98 -0.07 18.09
CA GLY A 115 13.41 -0.16 18.37
C GLY A 115 13.98 1.05 19.12
N SER A 116 15.29 1.24 18.96
CA SER A 116 16.08 2.30 19.61
C SER A 116 15.60 3.72 19.25
N CYS A 117 16.01 4.70 20.06
CA CYS A 117 15.81 6.12 19.73
C CYS A 117 16.67 6.48 18.53
N ILE A 118 16.10 7.18 17.54
CA ILE A 118 16.87 7.58 16.34
C ILE A 118 18.02 8.53 16.69
N GLU A 119 17.80 9.44 17.65
CA GLU A 119 18.81 10.40 18.13
C GLU A 119 20.13 9.73 18.52
N GLN A 120 20.03 8.62 19.26
CA GLN A 120 21.19 7.84 19.70
C GLN A 120 21.91 7.18 18.53
N LEU A 121 21.16 6.64 17.57
CA LEU A 121 21.74 5.99 16.40
C LEU A 121 22.44 7.00 15.49
N LEU A 122 21.85 8.18 15.29
CA LEU A 122 22.45 9.27 14.54
C LEU A 122 23.69 9.83 15.25
N SER A 123 23.70 9.89 16.58
CA SER A 123 24.88 10.27 17.36
C SER A 123 26.03 9.30 17.13
N PHE A 124 25.78 7.99 17.13
CA PHE A 124 26.82 6.99 16.80
C PHE A 124 27.35 7.11 15.37
N ILE A 125 26.49 7.51 14.41
CA ILE A 125 26.94 7.81 13.05
C ILE A 125 27.81 9.06 13.06
N ASN A 126 27.42 10.12 13.77
CA ASN A 126 28.21 11.33 13.87
C ASN A 126 29.59 11.09 14.51
N ASP A 127 29.65 10.31 15.59
CA ASP A 127 30.92 9.92 16.24
C ASP A 127 31.86 9.20 15.27
N PHE A 128 31.30 8.32 14.42
CA PHE A 128 32.07 7.67 13.35
C PHE A 128 32.59 8.70 12.34
N LEU A 129 31.73 9.61 11.86
CA LEU A 129 32.09 10.63 10.88
C LEU A 129 33.14 11.63 11.40
N ASP A 130 33.11 11.96 12.69
CA ASP A 130 34.12 12.79 13.35
C ASP A 130 35.53 12.17 13.29
N ASN A 131 35.61 10.84 13.34
CA ASN A 131 36.87 10.10 13.22
C ASN A 131 37.23 9.73 11.76
N HIS A 132 36.31 9.96 10.81
CA HIS A 132 36.43 9.52 9.42
C HIS A 132 36.01 10.64 8.46
N SER A 133 36.75 11.76 8.47
CA SER A 133 36.40 13.01 7.75
C SER A 133 36.10 12.89 6.24
N LYS A 134 36.57 11.82 5.58
CA LYS A 134 36.34 11.54 4.15
C LYS A 134 35.30 10.45 3.89
N GLU A 135 34.67 9.92 4.92
CA GLU A 135 33.54 9.00 4.75
C GLU A 135 32.24 9.78 4.73
N ILE A 136 31.32 9.35 3.87
CA ILE A 136 30.03 9.99 3.63
C ILE A 136 28.90 8.97 3.77
N VAL A 137 27.85 9.33 4.50
CA VAL A 137 26.66 8.50 4.68
C VAL A 137 25.44 9.11 4.01
N ILE A 138 24.59 8.25 3.47
CA ILE A 138 23.26 8.58 2.95
C ILE A 138 22.25 8.01 3.95
N LEU A 139 21.45 8.90 4.54
CA LEU A 139 20.38 8.56 5.48
C LEU A 139 19.05 8.72 4.75
N ASP A 140 18.39 7.60 4.45
CA ASP A 140 17.10 7.60 3.78
C ASP A 140 15.98 7.37 4.79
N PHE A 141 15.34 8.45 5.21
CA PHE A 141 14.14 8.43 6.06
C PHE A 141 12.91 8.11 5.20
N ASN A 142 12.86 6.87 4.74
CA ASN A 142 11.95 6.36 3.72
C ASN A 142 10.50 6.25 4.22
N HIS A 143 10.30 5.88 5.49
CA HIS A 143 8.96 5.81 6.08
C HIS A 143 8.86 6.54 7.42
N LEU A 144 7.89 7.44 7.53
CA LEU A 144 7.61 8.24 8.73
C LEU A 144 6.17 8.00 9.19
N TYR A 145 6.00 7.27 10.30
CA TYR A 145 4.69 6.93 10.85
C TYR A 145 4.32 7.82 12.04
N ASN A 146 3.06 8.25 12.11
CA ASN A 146 2.51 9.12 13.18
C ASN A 146 3.24 10.47 13.36
N PHE A 147 3.97 10.95 12.36
CA PHE A 147 4.52 12.30 12.41
C PHE A 147 3.42 13.32 12.14
N ASN A 148 3.28 14.29 13.03
CA ASN A 148 2.60 15.55 12.72
C ASN A 148 3.66 16.64 12.44
N CYS A 149 3.20 17.85 12.09
CA CYS A 149 4.09 18.96 11.75
C CYS A 149 5.09 19.33 12.86
N ILE A 150 4.68 19.27 14.14
CA ILE A 150 5.51 19.65 15.28
C ILE A 150 6.61 18.61 15.49
N GLU A 151 6.26 17.32 15.50
CA GLU A 151 7.24 16.26 15.70
C GLU A 151 8.21 16.16 14.51
N TYR A 152 7.76 16.49 13.30
CA TYR A 152 8.64 16.59 12.14
C TYR A 152 9.60 17.78 12.24
N ILE A 153 9.18 18.94 12.74
CA ILE A 153 10.10 20.07 13.00
C ILE A 153 11.15 19.67 14.05
N LYS A 154 10.73 19.06 15.17
CA LYS A 154 11.65 18.55 16.20
C LYS A 154 12.63 17.53 15.65
N PHE A 155 12.19 16.69 14.72
CA PHE A 155 13.06 15.75 14.02
C PHE A 155 14.14 16.47 13.21
N LEU A 156 13.77 17.47 12.42
CA LEU A 156 14.72 18.26 11.64
C LEU A 156 15.74 18.97 12.54
N GLU A 157 15.26 19.64 13.60
CA GLU A 157 16.11 20.32 14.60
C GLU A 157 17.09 19.35 15.27
N MET A 158 16.63 18.16 15.61
CA MET A 158 17.47 17.10 16.20
C MET A 158 18.55 16.62 15.22
N VAL A 159 18.21 16.35 13.95
CA VAL A 159 19.20 15.94 12.94
C VAL A 159 20.23 17.04 12.70
N GLU A 160 19.79 18.30 12.60
CA GLU A 160 20.64 19.48 12.43
C GLU A 160 21.56 19.70 13.64
N SER A 161 21.05 19.50 14.85
CA SER A 161 21.86 19.58 16.08
C SER A 161 22.94 18.49 16.14
N ILE A 162 22.70 17.31 15.59
CA ILE A 162 23.65 16.19 15.63
C ILE A 162 24.77 16.37 14.60
N PHE A 163 24.42 16.65 13.34
CA PHE A 163 25.38 16.66 12.25
C PHE A 163 25.89 18.05 11.89
N GLY A 164 25.11 19.10 12.15
CA GLY A 164 25.46 20.49 11.88
C GLY A 164 26.00 20.70 10.46
N ARG A 165 27.22 21.23 10.36
CA ARG A 165 27.87 21.56 9.08
C ARG A 165 28.21 20.33 8.22
N LYS A 166 28.15 19.11 8.76
CA LYS A 166 28.34 17.88 7.98
C LYS A 166 27.18 17.61 7.02
N LEU A 167 26.02 18.24 7.22
CA LEU A 167 24.84 18.05 6.38
C LEU A 167 25.04 18.70 5.00
N CYS A 168 24.82 17.90 3.96
CA CYS A 168 24.95 18.33 2.57
C CYS A 168 23.75 19.18 2.17
N LEU A 169 24.00 20.45 1.87
CA LEU A 169 22.96 21.37 1.41
C LEU A 169 22.36 20.91 0.07
N ARG A 170 21.02 20.95 0.00
CA ARG A 170 20.20 20.83 -1.20
C ARG A 170 20.58 21.94 -2.19
N GLY A 171 21.43 21.58 -3.14
CA GLY A 171 21.66 22.37 -4.35
C GLY A 171 20.56 22.13 -5.39
N GLU A 172 20.71 22.72 -6.57
CA GLU A 172 19.72 22.56 -7.65
C GLU A 172 19.70 21.16 -8.29
N ASP A 173 20.76 20.35 -8.13
CA ASP A 173 20.90 19.07 -8.85
C ASP A 173 21.77 18.04 -8.08
N ILE A 174 21.21 16.85 -7.83
CA ILE A 174 21.88 15.73 -7.14
C ILE A 174 23.02 15.13 -7.95
N THR A 175 22.99 15.25 -9.28
CA THR A 175 24.02 14.72 -10.18
C THR A 175 25.36 15.45 -10.06
N LYS A 176 25.37 16.64 -9.45
CA LYS A 176 26.57 17.44 -9.23
C LYS A 176 27.34 17.05 -7.96
N ILE A 177 26.76 16.20 -7.13
CA ILE A 177 27.39 15.76 -5.88
C ILE A 177 28.37 14.63 -6.16
N SER A 178 29.62 14.78 -5.73
CA SER A 178 30.67 13.77 -5.79
C SER A 178 31.35 13.66 -4.42
N LEU A 179 32.11 12.59 -4.18
CA LEU A 179 32.87 12.47 -2.93
C LEU A 179 33.86 13.64 -2.79
N ALA A 180 34.53 14.00 -3.89
CA ALA A 180 35.49 15.10 -3.91
C ALA A 180 34.84 16.46 -3.58
N SER A 181 33.66 16.75 -4.13
CA SER A 181 32.97 18.02 -3.85
C SER A 181 32.46 18.08 -2.40
N MET A 182 31.97 16.95 -1.87
CA MET A 182 31.57 16.85 -0.47
C MET A 182 32.75 17.04 0.49
N TRP A 183 33.90 16.40 0.23
CA TRP A 183 35.11 16.58 1.04
C TRP A 183 35.61 18.02 1.04
N HIS A 184 35.59 18.67 -0.13
CA HIS A 184 36.01 20.06 -0.27
C HIS A 184 35.12 21.02 0.54
N LEU A 185 33.81 20.78 0.55
CA LEU A 185 32.82 21.58 1.28
C LEU A 185 32.66 21.19 2.75
N GLY A 186 33.30 20.11 3.20
CA GLY A 186 33.19 19.58 4.56
C GLY A 186 31.88 18.84 4.85
N TYR A 187 31.15 18.41 3.80
CA TYR A 187 29.94 17.61 3.94
C TYR A 187 30.27 16.12 4.12
N GLN A 188 29.49 15.46 4.97
CA GLN A 188 29.59 14.01 5.22
C GLN A 188 28.23 13.30 5.24
N VAL A 189 27.10 14.02 5.24
CA VAL A 189 25.76 13.43 5.38
C VAL A 189 24.84 13.93 4.29
N ILE A 190 24.27 13.02 3.51
CA ILE A 190 23.12 13.29 2.64
C ILE A 190 21.88 12.74 3.34
N ALA A 191 20.97 13.62 3.75
CA ALA A 191 19.71 13.22 4.37
C ALA A 191 18.58 13.33 3.34
N ILE A 192 17.85 12.24 3.12
CA ILE A 192 16.71 12.16 2.21
C ILE A 192 15.48 11.81 3.05
N SER A 193 14.32 12.41 2.76
CA SER A 193 13.08 12.11 3.48
C SER A 193 11.89 12.01 2.54
N ALA A 194 11.03 11.02 2.79
CA ALA A 194 9.76 10.85 2.08
C ALA A 194 8.68 11.89 2.46
N ALA A 195 8.92 12.76 3.45
CA ALA A 195 7.94 13.72 3.92
C ALA A 195 7.94 15.01 3.09
N GLU A 196 6.84 15.29 2.40
CA GLU A 196 6.68 16.50 1.55
C GLU A 196 5.97 17.66 2.28
N THR A 197 6.48 18.07 3.45
CA THR A 197 5.86 19.13 4.27
C THR A 197 6.41 20.53 3.98
N LYS A 198 5.71 21.60 4.40
CA LYS A 198 6.25 22.98 4.35
C LYS A 198 7.57 23.12 5.12
N ALA A 199 7.67 22.47 6.28
CA ALA A 199 8.88 22.45 7.10
C ALA A 199 10.06 21.76 6.39
N HIS A 200 9.79 20.68 5.64
CA HIS A 200 10.79 20.03 4.78
C HIS A 200 11.36 20.99 3.75
N ARG A 201 10.49 21.78 3.09
CA ARG A 201 10.92 22.75 2.06
C ARG A 201 11.69 23.94 2.62
N SER A 202 11.41 24.36 3.86
CA SER A 202 12.12 25.48 4.50
C SER A 202 13.55 25.16 4.91
N VAL A 203 13.91 23.88 5.01
CA VAL A 203 15.25 23.44 5.40
C VAL A 203 16.09 23.18 4.15
N SER A 204 17.31 23.73 4.13
CA SER A 204 18.18 23.68 2.96
C SER A 204 19.06 22.44 2.88
N TRP A 205 19.05 21.53 3.86
CA TRP A 205 19.96 20.38 3.91
C TRP A 205 19.28 19.02 3.71
N ILE A 206 17.96 18.97 3.77
CA ILE A 206 17.20 17.73 3.56
C ILE A 206 16.75 17.66 2.10
N TRP A 207 17.01 16.51 1.48
CA TRP A 207 16.70 16.27 0.07
C TRP A 207 15.32 15.62 -0.06
N ASP A 208 14.60 16.06 -1.10
CA ASP A 208 13.27 15.54 -1.42
C ASP A 208 13.37 14.10 -1.98
N SER A 209 12.29 13.33 -1.85
CA SER A 209 12.20 11.93 -2.32
C SER A 209 12.43 11.77 -3.83
N ASN A 210 12.30 12.84 -4.61
CA ASN A 210 12.51 12.84 -6.05
C ASN A 210 13.97 12.60 -6.48
N CYS A 211 14.94 12.76 -5.57
CA CYS A 211 16.36 12.55 -5.87
C CYS A 211 16.80 11.09 -5.77
N ILE A 212 15.89 10.19 -5.36
CA ILE A 212 16.14 8.77 -5.17
C ILE A 212 15.00 7.92 -5.75
N LEU A 213 15.35 6.86 -6.47
CA LEU A 213 14.43 5.87 -6.97
C LEU A 213 14.73 4.51 -6.31
N SER A 214 13.73 3.95 -5.64
CA SER A 214 13.88 2.72 -4.85
C SER A 214 12.78 1.70 -5.20
N PRO A 215 12.86 1.02 -6.36
CA PRO A 215 11.83 0.08 -6.78
C PRO A 215 11.75 -1.14 -5.85
N TYR A 216 10.55 -1.45 -5.37
CA TYR A 216 10.30 -2.55 -4.45
C TYR A 216 9.57 -3.71 -5.13
N ALA A 217 10.17 -4.90 -5.12
CA ALA A 217 9.65 -6.05 -5.85
C ALA A 217 8.38 -6.65 -5.23
N ASN A 218 8.22 -6.56 -3.91
CA ASN A 218 7.11 -7.14 -3.14
C ASN A 218 6.85 -8.63 -3.47
N VAL A 219 7.90 -9.46 -3.42
CA VAL A 219 7.83 -10.91 -3.72
C VAL A 219 8.53 -11.74 -2.65
N ASN A 220 8.05 -12.96 -2.47
CA ASN A 220 8.61 -13.94 -1.51
C ASN A 220 9.50 -15.01 -2.17
N ARG A 221 9.89 -14.83 -3.44
CA ARG A 221 10.68 -15.79 -4.23
C ARG A 221 11.83 -15.14 -4.99
N ASN A 222 13.00 -15.76 -4.92
CA ASN A 222 14.23 -15.30 -5.59
C ASN A 222 14.08 -15.22 -7.12
N ASP A 223 13.46 -16.20 -7.77
CA ASP A 223 13.33 -16.21 -9.24
C ASP A 223 12.52 -15.02 -9.77
N LYS A 224 11.54 -14.55 -8.99
CA LYS A 224 10.77 -13.35 -9.31
C LYS A 224 11.55 -12.09 -8.97
N LEU A 225 12.24 -12.09 -7.83
CA LEU A 225 13.07 -10.96 -7.38
C LEU A 225 14.15 -10.64 -8.41
N PHE A 226 14.99 -11.60 -8.81
CA PHE A 226 16.11 -11.32 -9.71
C PHE A 226 15.66 -10.96 -11.13
N LYS A 227 14.53 -11.49 -11.59
CA LYS A 227 13.89 -11.00 -12.83
C LYS A 227 13.46 -9.54 -12.72
N PHE A 228 12.90 -9.15 -11.57
CA PHE A 228 12.53 -7.78 -11.31
C PHE A 228 13.76 -6.86 -11.21
N LEU A 229 14.82 -7.28 -10.51
CA LEU A 229 16.06 -6.50 -10.36
C LEU A 229 16.77 -6.29 -11.70
N ASP A 230 16.91 -7.35 -12.51
CA ASP A 230 17.54 -7.27 -13.84
C ASP A 230 16.77 -6.32 -14.76
N ARG A 231 15.44 -6.41 -14.77
CA ARG A 231 14.60 -5.50 -15.55
C ARG A 231 14.72 -4.05 -15.06
N THR A 232 14.49 -3.80 -13.78
CA THR A 232 14.42 -2.43 -13.23
C THR A 232 15.75 -1.70 -13.32
N ILE A 233 16.88 -2.37 -13.06
CA ILE A 233 18.19 -1.76 -13.19
C ILE A 233 18.48 -1.40 -14.66
N ARG A 234 18.10 -2.24 -15.63
CA ARG A 234 18.31 -1.97 -17.06
C ARG A 234 17.42 -0.87 -17.61
N GLU A 235 16.18 -0.76 -17.11
CA GLU A 235 15.24 0.28 -17.52
C GLU A 235 15.66 1.66 -17.00
N HIS A 236 16.14 1.75 -15.76
CA HIS A 236 16.32 3.04 -15.07
C HIS A 236 17.77 3.53 -14.94
N ARG A 237 18.76 2.72 -15.34
CA ARG A 237 20.19 3.06 -15.21
C ARG A 237 20.93 3.26 -16.52
N GLN A 238 20.19 3.26 -17.63
CA GLN A 238 20.66 3.82 -18.89
C GLN A 238 20.95 5.31 -18.72
N ASP A 239 21.92 5.82 -19.46
CA ASP A 239 22.26 7.23 -19.40
C ASP A 239 21.14 8.10 -20.03
N PRO A 240 20.84 9.29 -19.46
CA PRO A 240 21.52 9.93 -18.33
C PRO A 240 21.04 9.46 -16.95
N ARG A 241 21.99 9.22 -16.04
CA ARG A 241 21.72 8.88 -14.63
C ARG A 241 21.46 10.14 -13.81
N SER A 242 20.19 10.44 -13.54
CA SER A 242 19.77 11.71 -12.91
C SER A 242 19.47 11.63 -11.41
N VAL A 243 19.31 10.43 -10.86
CA VAL A 243 18.91 10.21 -9.46
C VAL A 243 19.71 9.07 -8.82
N PHE A 244 19.75 9.04 -7.49
CA PHE A 244 20.16 7.82 -6.77
C PHE A 244 19.23 6.68 -7.13
N PHE A 245 19.78 5.47 -7.22
CA PHE A 245 19.00 4.29 -7.54
C PHE A 245 19.34 3.17 -6.57
N VAL A 246 18.32 2.63 -5.93
CA VAL A 246 18.45 1.59 -4.93
C VAL A 246 18.01 0.26 -5.53
N THR A 247 18.97 -0.64 -5.67
CA THR A 247 18.72 -2.04 -6.01
C THR A 247 18.42 -2.81 -4.72
N GLN A 248 17.14 -3.13 -4.50
CA GLN A 248 16.68 -3.80 -3.28
C GLN A 248 16.63 -5.33 -3.43
N ALA A 249 17.73 -6.02 -3.10
CA ALA A 249 17.78 -7.48 -3.13
C ALA A 249 17.21 -8.09 -1.84
N VAL A 250 15.92 -7.87 -1.62
CA VAL A 250 15.18 -8.27 -0.41
C VAL A 250 13.91 -9.02 -0.76
N LEU A 251 13.50 -9.95 0.10
CA LEU A 251 12.26 -10.70 -0.05
C LEU A 251 11.21 -10.24 0.96
N THR A 252 9.97 -10.15 0.50
CA THR A 252 8.82 -9.80 1.33
C THR A 252 8.11 -11.06 1.76
N VAL A 253 7.93 -11.23 3.07
CA VAL A 253 7.24 -12.39 3.64
C VAL A 253 5.86 -11.98 4.11
N ASN A 254 4.85 -12.76 3.76
CA ASN A 254 3.48 -12.54 4.24
C ASN A 254 3.21 -13.37 5.51
N TRP A 255 2.08 -13.11 6.17
CA TRP A 255 1.72 -13.80 7.41
C TRP A 255 1.55 -15.32 7.25
N PHE A 256 1.16 -15.82 6.06
CA PHE A 256 1.03 -17.26 5.81
C PHE A 256 2.39 -17.96 5.76
N ASP A 257 3.37 -17.34 5.11
CA ASP A 257 4.75 -17.85 5.04
C ASP A 257 5.37 -18.01 6.44
N ILE A 258 5.04 -17.09 7.35
CA ILE A 258 5.47 -17.11 8.75
C ILE A 258 4.83 -18.28 9.52
N LEU A 259 3.51 -18.48 9.35
CA LEU A 259 2.75 -19.51 10.07
C LEU A 259 3.14 -20.95 9.67
N VAL A 260 3.53 -21.18 8.42
CA VAL A 260 3.97 -22.50 7.94
C VAL A 260 5.37 -22.87 8.46
N HIS A 261 6.11 -21.91 9.03
CA HIS A 261 7.49 -22.09 9.48
C HIS A 261 7.73 -21.64 10.95
N PRO A 262 6.94 -22.11 11.93
CA PRO A 262 6.91 -21.55 13.29
C PRO A 262 8.24 -21.70 14.07
N PHE A 263 9.08 -22.67 13.69
CA PHE A 263 10.40 -22.89 14.29
C PHE A 263 11.55 -22.24 13.52
N SER A 264 11.26 -21.43 12.50
CA SER A 264 12.24 -20.70 11.69
C SER A 264 12.38 -19.24 12.05
N THR A 265 13.33 -18.58 11.40
CA THR A 265 13.54 -17.14 11.40
C THR A 265 13.45 -16.66 9.96
N PHE A 266 13.14 -15.37 9.77
CA PHE A 266 13.19 -14.74 8.46
C PHE A 266 14.56 -14.92 7.82
N GLU A 267 15.60 -14.69 8.62
CA GLU A 267 17.00 -14.90 8.27
C GLU A 267 17.26 -16.24 7.59
N ARG A 268 17.01 -17.35 8.30
CA ARG A 268 17.37 -18.69 7.85
C ARG A 268 16.53 -19.16 6.67
N LYS A 269 15.28 -18.69 6.59
CA LYS A 269 14.32 -19.21 5.62
C LYS A 269 14.37 -18.47 4.29
N TYR A 270 14.59 -17.16 4.31
CA TYR A 270 14.47 -16.29 3.13
C TYR A 270 15.76 -15.49 2.90
N ALA A 271 16.20 -14.75 3.91
CA ALA A 271 17.17 -13.68 3.70
C ALA A 271 18.59 -14.16 3.32
N LEU A 272 19.14 -15.19 3.97
CA LEU A 272 20.51 -15.66 3.69
C LEU A 272 20.65 -16.18 2.24
N LYS A 273 19.67 -16.96 1.79
CA LYS A 273 19.66 -17.48 0.42
C LYS A 273 19.45 -16.37 -0.61
N CYS A 274 18.60 -15.39 -0.31
CA CYS A 274 18.43 -14.20 -1.13
C CYS A 274 19.76 -13.44 -1.27
N THR A 275 20.46 -13.22 -0.16
CA THR A 275 21.75 -12.52 -0.13
C THR A 275 22.85 -13.28 -0.87
N GLU A 276 22.89 -14.61 -0.74
CA GLU A 276 23.75 -15.50 -1.53
C GLU A 276 23.54 -15.33 -3.05
N GLU A 277 22.28 -15.41 -3.49
CA GLU A 277 21.93 -15.22 -4.90
C GLU A 277 22.19 -13.78 -5.36
N ALA A 278 22.00 -12.79 -4.49
CA ALA A 278 22.29 -11.39 -4.78
C ALA A 278 23.78 -11.15 -5.03
N ILE A 279 24.63 -11.72 -4.19
CA ILE A 279 26.09 -11.68 -4.37
C ILE A 279 26.51 -12.32 -5.69
N SER A 280 25.96 -13.51 -5.98
CA SER A 280 26.20 -14.20 -7.26
C SER A 280 25.75 -13.35 -8.46
N TRP A 281 24.56 -12.76 -8.38
CA TRP A 281 24.02 -11.90 -9.43
C TRP A 281 24.85 -10.63 -9.63
N ILE A 282 25.21 -9.92 -8.55
CA ILE A 282 26.05 -8.71 -8.61
C ILE A 282 27.42 -8.99 -9.24
N THR A 283 28.03 -10.13 -8.92
CA THR A 283 29.36 -10.50 -9.44
C THR A 283 29.33 -10.99 -10.89
N THR A 284 28.17 -11.44 -11.38
CA THR A 284 27.99 -11.97 -12.75
C THR A 284 27.22 -11.05 -13.69
N PHE A 285 26.64 -9.97 -13.18
CA PHE A 285 25.92 -8.97 -13.97
C PHE A 285 26.83 -8.36 -15.03
N ASP A 286 26.35 -8.34 -16.27
CA ASP A 286 27.07 -7.92 -17.48
C ASP A 286 27.30 -6.41 -17.55
N GLU A 287 26.45 -5.60 -16.92
CA GLU A 287 26.54 -4.13 -16.89
C GLU A 287 26.85 -3.57 -15.50
N PRO A 288 28.02 -3.88 -14.91
CA PRO A 288 28.35 -3.52 -13.53
C PRO A 288 28.26 -2.00 -13.26
N SER A 289 28.44 -1.15 -14.28
CA SER A 289 28.36 0.31 -14.18
C SER A 289 26.97 0.84 -13.80
N TYR A 290 25.92 0.02 -13.95
CA TYR A 290 24.55 0.43 -13.65
C TYR A 290 24.27 0.49 -12.14
N PHE A 291 25.03 -0.26 -11.34
CA PHE A 291 24.86 -0.27 -9.89
C PHE A 291 25.17 1.09 -9.26
N ASN A 292 24.25 1.53 -8.40
CA ASN A 292 24.44 2.63 -7.47
C ASN A 292 24.28 2.09 -6.04
N ILE A 293 23.20 2.39 -5.33
CA ILE A 293 22.97 1.85 -3.99
C ILE A 293 22.47 0.41 -4.11
N ILE A 294 23.04 -0.51 -3.33
CA ILE A 294 22.59 -1.90 -3.25
C ILE A 294 22.31 -2.23 -1.80
N ILE A 295 21.10 -2.70 -1.51
CA ILE A 295 20.71 -3.11 -0.16
C ILE A 295 20.35 -4.60 -0.10
N CYS A 296 20.69 -5.22 1.02
CA CYS A 296 20.33 -6.59 1.39
C CYS A 296 19.95 -6.65 2.88
N ASP A 297 19.26 -7.72 3.24
CA ASP A 297 19.12 -8.16 4.63
C ASP A 297 20.40 -8.89 5.08
N PHE A 298 20.74 -8.82 6.36
CA PHE A 298 21.88 -9.51 6.98
C PHE A 298 23.20 -9.31 6.23
N ILE A 299 23.65 -8.05 6.16
CA ILE A 299 24.87 -7.65 5.46
C ILE A 299 26.17 -8.26 6.03
N ASP A 300 26.09 -8.96 7.16
CA ASP A 300 27.17 -9.79 7.71
C ASP A 300 27.41 -11.10 6.95
N HIS A 301 26.47 -11.49 6.08
CA HIS A 301 26.56 -12.72 5.31
C HIS A 301 27.47 -12.56 4.08
N LEU A 302 28.37 -13.54 3.88
CA LEU A 302 29.25 -13.67 2.72
C LEU A 302 30.04 -12.40 2.33
N ASP A 303 30.34 -11.55 3.31
CA ASP A 303 31.18 -10.38 3.12
C ASP A 303 30.65 -9.40 2.05
N PHE A 304 29.31 -9.28 1.99
CA PHE A 304 28.55 -8.46 1.04
C PHE A 304 29.18 -7.09 0.73
N CYS A 305 29.57 -6.35 1.77
CA CYS A 305 30.14 -5.01 1.61
C CYS A 305 31.47 -5.05 0.85
N ASN A 306 32.36 -5.99 1.17
CA ASN A 306 33.66 -6.12 0.50
C ASN A 306 33.51 -6.49 -0.99
N ILE A 307 32.49 -7.25 -1.34
CA ILE A 307 32.19 -7.60 -2.74
C ILE A 307 31.83 -6.35 -3.55
N ILE A 308 30.96 -5.49 -3.00
CA ILE A 308 30.60 -4.22 -3.66
C ILE A 308 31.82 -3.31 -3.76
N MET A 309 32.57 -3.14 -2.67
CA MET A 309 33.74 -2.25 -2.62
C MET A 309 34.87 -2.71 -3.55
N SER A 310 35.14 -4.01 -3.64
CA SER A 310 36.12 -4.57 -4.59
C SER A 310 35.68 -4.39 -6.04
N GLY A 311 34.37 -4.48 -6.31
CA GLY A 311 33.75 -4.14 -7.59
C GLY A 311 34.06 -2.70 -8.03
N ILE A 312 34.06 -1.74 -7.11
CA ILE A 312 34.40 -0.33 -7.40
C ILE A 312 35.87 -0.19 -7.79
N ARG A 313 36.78 -0.81 -7.02
CA ARG A 313 38.24 -0.68 -7.23
C ARG A 313 38.73 -1.35 -8.51
N SER A 314 38.19 -2.53 -8.84
CA SER A 314 38.57 -3.27 -10.07
C SER A 314 38.24 -2.49 -11.35
N ARG A 315 37.21 -1.65 -11.32
CA ARG A 315 36.80 -0.78 -12.44
C ARG A 315 37.76 0.39 -12.68
N SER A 316 38.55 0.79 -11.69
CA SER A 316 39.61 1.79 -11.86
C SER A 316 40.80 1.27 -12.69
N ARG A 317 41.07 -0.05 -12.61
CA ARG A 317 42.24 -0.67 -13.27
C ARG A 317 42.00 -1.07 -14.72
N LYS A 318 40.74 -1.26 -15.14
CA LYS A 318 40.37 -1.61 -16.53
C LYS A 318 40.61 -0.48 -17.54
N MET A 319 40.96 0.73 -17.10
CA MET A 319 41.37 1.82 -17.99
C MET A 319 42.87 1.79 -18.34
N LEU A 320 43.67 0.88 -17.75
CA LEU A 320 45.12 0.82 -17.96
C LEU A 320 45.67 -0.51 -18.51
N PHE A 321 44.92 -1.62 -18.53
CA PHE A 321 45.40 -2.85 -19.16
C PHE A 321 44.26 -3.64 -19.81
N LEU A 322 44.33 -3.76 -21.14
CA LEU A 322 43.72 -4.87 -21.88
C LEU A 322 44.30 -6.21 -21.34
N ASN A 323 43.43 -7.23 -21.33
CA ASN A 323 43.68 -8.66 -21.08
C ASN A 323 43.71 -9.12 -19.61
N TRP A 324 42.64 -9.83 -19.22
CA TRP A 324 42.80 -11.03 -18.37
C TRP A 324 41.87 -12.15 -18.88
N PRO A 325 42.31 -13.43 -18.88
CA PRO A 325 41.72 -14.49 -19.67
C PRO A 325 40.61 -15.25 -18.94
N PHE A 326 39.69 -15.79 -19.74
CA PHE A 326 38.74 -16.84 -19.40
C PHE A 326 39.44 -18.07 -18.79
N LEU A 327 38.88 -18.60 -17.70
CA LEU A 327 39.11 -19.99 -17.27
C LEU A 327 37.74 -20.68 -17.15
N MET A 328 37.23 -21.11 -18.31
CA MET A 328 36.17 -22.11 -18.42
C MET A 328 36.84 -23.49 -18.40
N LEU A 329 36.61 -24.26 -17.34
CA LEU A 329 36.76 -25.72 -17.38
C LEU A 329 35.37 -26.32 -17.60
N ARG A 330 35.01 -26.47 -18.89
CA ARG A 330 33.99 -27.42 -19.33
C ARG A 330 34.59 -28.81 -19.26
N SER A 331 33.99 -29.69 -18.46
CA SER A 331 34.08 -31.13 -18.71
C SER A 331 32.77 -31.55 -19.39
N CYS A 332 32.91 -32.05 -20.61
CA CYS A 332 31.86 -32.57 -21.45
C CYS A 332 31.38 -33.94 -20.93
N CYS A 333 30.07 -34.12 -20.79
CA CYS A 333 29.41 -35.40 -21.09
C CYS A 333 28.10 -35.12 -21.84
N SER A 334 28.00 -35.73 -23.01
CA SER A 334 26.92 -35.64 -23.99
C SER A 334 25.73 -36.51 -23.58
N ILE A 335 24.49 -36.14 -23.96
CA ILE A 335 23.48 -36.99 -24.64
C ILE A 335 22.14 -36.24 -24.82
N ASN A 336 21.82 -36.04 -26.11
CA ASN A 336 20.53 -36.02 -26.83
C ASN A 336 19.34 -35.08 -26.49
N LYS A 337 19.17 -34.09 -27.40
CA LYS A 337 18.02 -33.84 -28.31
C LYS A 337 16.59 -34.19 -27.83
N ARG A 338 15.77 -33.15 -27.60
CA ARG A 338 14.66 -32.70 -28.51
C ARG A 338 13.80 -31.61 -27.83
N SER A 339 13.70 -30.43 -28.44
CA SER A 339 12.48 -29.99 -29.15
C SER A 339 12.67 -28.58 -29.71
N ASN A 340 12.56 -28.48 -31.03
CA ASN A 340 12.25 -27.23 -31.74
C ASN A 340 10.74 -26.97 -31.57
N ARG A 341 10.37 -25.71 -31.37
CA ARG A 341 9.37 -24.95 -32.15
C ARG A 341 9.06 -23.64 -31.42
N GLU A 342 9.89 -22.64 -31.68
CA GLU A 342 9.46 -21.26 -31.67
C GLU A 342 8.68 -21.00 -32.98
N GLU A 343 7.76 -20.04 -32.94
CA GLU A 343 6.78 -19.64 -33.98
C GLU A 343 5.42 -20.35 -33.96
N GLN A 344 4.59 -19.96 -33.00
CA GLN A 344 3.21 -19.59 -33.30
C GLN A 344 2.70 -18.70 -32.16
N TYR A 345 2.59 -17.40 -32.41
CA TYR A 345 1.57 -16.45 -31.92
C TYR A 345 2.04 -15.05 -32.34
N HIS A 346 1.85 -14.72 -33.61
CA HIS A 346 1.57 -13.33 -33.96
C HIS A 346 0.18 -13.00 -33.39
N ILE A 347 0.15 -12.25 -32.28
CA ILE A 347 -1.02 -11.46 -31.92
C ILE A 347 -0.73 -10.03 -32.37
N ARG A 348 -1.70 -9.51 -33.12
CA ARG A 348 -1.71 -8.17 -33.73
C ARG A 348 -1.48 -7.09 -32.66
N ASN A 349 -0.69 -6.08 -33.02
CA ASN A 349 -0.64 -4.81 -32.32
C ASN A 349 -2.05 -4.19 -32.25
N SER A 350 -2.56 -4.04 -31.04
CA SER A 350 -3.36 -2.90 -30.58
C SER A 350 -3.34 -2.92 -29.04
N ASP A 351 -2.69 -1.90 -28.48
CA ASP A 351 -2.50 -1.57 -27.06
C ASP A 351 -1.48 -2.39 -26.25
N CYS A 352 -0.21 -2.02 -26.47
CA CYS A 352 0.91 -2.28 -25.55
C CYS A 352 0.61 -1.65 -24.18
N GLY A 353 0.57 -2.47 -23.12
CA GLY A 353 0.27 -2.02 -21.77
C GLY A 353 1.33 -1.06 -21.22
N LYS A 354 0.96 0.21 -21.06
CA LYS A 354 1.72 1.22 -20.30
C LYS A 354 1.81 0.80 -18.83
N TYR A 355 3.02 0.79 -18.25
CA TYR A 355 3.21 0.59 -16.81
C TYR A 355 2.93 1.89 -16.04
N SER A 356 2.67 1.81 -14.74
CA SER A 356 2.24 2.96 -13.90
C SER A 356 3.18 4.16 -13.91
N TRP A 357 4.46 3.97 -14.28
CA TRP A 357 5.52 4.98 -14.36
C TRP A 357 5.84 5.43 -15.80
N ASP A 358 5.24 4.79 -16.80
CA ASP A 358 5.24 5.27 -18.20
C ASP A 358 4.15 6.33 -18.44
N LYS A 359 3.34 6.62 -17.41
CA LYS A 359 2.40 7.73 -17.40
C LYS A 359 3.14 8.98 -16.96
N GLU A 360 3.00 10.08 -17.71
CA GLU A 360 3.40 11.41 -17.23
C GLU A 360 2.85 11.59 -15.80
N LYS A 361 3.71 12.01 -14.86
CA LYS A 361 3.27 12.29 -13.49
C LYS A 361 2.14 13.31 -13.58
N PRO A 362 0.91 12.97 -13.15
CA PRO A 362 -0.20 13.86 -13.34
C PRO A 362 0.04 15.16 -12.56
N ASN A 363 -0.18 16.30 -13.19
CA ASN A 363 0.00 17.59 -12.53
C ASN A 363 -0.96 17.66 -11.33
N PRO A 364 -0.48 17.84 -10.08
CA PRO A 364 -1.35 17.87 -8.91
C PRO A 364 -2.50 18.89 -9.00
N ALA A 365 -2.31 19.97 -9.77
CA ALA A 365 -3.35 20.97 -10.02
C ALA A 365 -4.56 20.41 -10.80
N GLU A 366 -4.40 19.31 -11.53
CA GLU A 366 -5.49 18.68 -12.29
C GLU A 366 -6.36 17.77 -11.42
N TYR A 367 -5.92 17.43 -10.21
CA TYR A 367 -6.55 16.49 -9.29
C TYR A 367 -7.14 17.18 -8.07
N CYS A 368 -7.46 18.46 -8.23
CA CYS A 368 -8.14 19.22 -7.22
C CYS A 368 -9.20 20.15 -7.81
N PHE A 369 -10.27 20.36 -7.06
CA PHE A 369 -11.16 21.49 -7.23
C PHE A 369 -11.04 22.37 -5.99
N VAL A 370 -10.56 23.59 -6.16
CA VAL A 370 -10.25 24.50 -5.05
C VAL A 370 -10.88 25.86 -5.29
N ASN A 371 -11.52 26.42 -4.27
CA ASN A 371 -12.11 27.77 -4.29
C ASN A 371 -13.17 28.00 -5.40
N LEU A 372 -13.95 26.97 -5.75
CA LEU A 372 -15.05 27.14 -6.70
C LEU A 372 -16.28 27.76 -6.02
N TYR A 373 -17.03 28.58 -6.75
CA TYR A 373 -18.25 29.22 -6.24
C TYR A 373 -19.38 29.17 -7.26
N GLY A 374 -20.49 28.49 -6.95
CA GLY A 374 -21.70 28.46 -7.79
C GLY A 374 -21.55 27.73 -9.14
N GLU A 375 -20.44 27.02 -9.34
CA GLU A 375 -20.10 26.34 -10.60
C GLU A 375 -20.41 24.84 -10.59
N ILE A 376 -20.53 24.26 -11.80
CA ILE A 376 -20.60 22.81 -12.03
C ILE A 376 -19.23 22.32 -12.50
N ALA A 377 -18.54 21.53 -11.67
CA ALA A 377 -17.21 21.00 -11.95
C ALA A 377 -17.26 19.49 -12.20
N ILE A 378 -16.67 19.02 -13.29
CA ILE A 378 -16.82 17.63 -13.75
C ILE A 378 -15.48 17.02 -14.13
N LYS A 379 -15.21 15.84 -13.58
CA LYS A 379 -14.22 14.87 -14.06
C LYS A 379 -14.96 13.62 -14.54
N SER A 380 -14.59 13.09 -15.68
CA SER A 380 -15.25 11.95 -16.31
C SER A 380 -14.28 10.79 -16.48
N ASP A 381 -14.78 9.66 -16.95
CA ASP A 381 -13.95 8.48 -17.26
C ASP A 381 -12.68 8.89 -18.00
N GLY A 382 -11.54 8.42 -17.50
CA GLY A 382 -10.21 8.73 -18.04
C GLY A 382 -9.57 10.03 -17.53
N HIS A 383 -10.29 10.89 -16.80
CA HIS A 383 -9.71 12.15 -16.27
C HIS A 383 -8.99 11.98 -14.94
N ILE A 384 -9.29 10.95 -14.14
CA ILE A 384 -8.68 10.73 -12.83
C ILE A 384 -7.86 9.44 -12.81
N THR A 385 -8.42 8.35 -13.36
CA THR A 385 -7.73 7.07 -13.52
C THR A 385 -7.07 6.51 -12.25
N GLY A 386 -7.77 6.58 -11.12
CA GLY A 386 -7.33 5.95 -9.87
C GLY A 386 -6.36 6.76 -9.03
N GLU A 387 -6.20 8.04 -9.32
CA GLU A 387 -5.42 8.94 -8.48
C GLU A 387 -6.25 9.46 -7.29
N GLN A 388 -5.57 10.12 -6.35
CA GLN A 388 -6.23 10.86 -5.27
C GLN A 388 -6.86 12.14 -5.83
N PHE A 389 -8.03 12.52 -5.32
CA PHE A 389 -8.69 13.79 -5.68
C PHE A 389 -9.02 14.62 -4.44
N THR A 390 -8.84 15.94 -4.52
CA THR A 390 -9.14 16.87 -3.42
C THR A 390 -10.19 17.89 -3.84
N VAL A 391 -11.17 18.14 -2.98
CA VAL A 391 -12.17 19.20 -3.16
C VAL A 391 -12.08 20.10 -1.94
N GLU A 392 -11.63 21.34 -2.11
CA GLU A 392 -11.31 22.23 -0.99
C GLU A 392 -11.97 23.61 -1.18
N LYS A 393 -12.59 24.13 -0.12
CA LYS A 393 -13.13 25.51 -0.09
C LYS A 393 -14.14 25.83 -1.21
N CYS A 394 -14.86 24.83 -1.69
CA CYS A 394 -15.89 25.02 -2.70
C CYS A 394 -17.22 25.38 -2.05
N LYS A 395 -17.93 26.36 -2.62
CA LYS A 395 -19.23 26.82 -2.10
C LYS A 395 -20.29 26.86 -3.18
N GLU A 396 -21.49 26.42 -2.82
CA GLU A 396 -22.66 26.40 -3.70
C GLU A 396 -22.48 25.59 -5.01
N CYS A 397 -21.46 24.75 -5.11
CA CYS A 397 -21.09 24.04 -6.32
C CYS A 397 -21.80 22.70 -6.53
N CYS A 398 -21.79 22.22 -7.77
CA CYS A 398 -22.09 20.83 -8.11
C CYS A 398 -20.82 20.14 -8.64
N ILE A 399 -20.34 19.13 -7.93
CA ILE A 399 -19.03 18.50 -8.20
C ILE A 399 -19.24 17.03 -8.56
N LEU A 400 -18.81 16.63 -9.75
CA LEU A 400 -19.03 15.30 -10.30
C LEU A 400 -17.67 14.65 -10.63
N LEU A 401 -17.27 13.65 -9.85
CA LEU A 401 -16.04 12.87 -10.05
C LEU A 401 -16.40 11.48 -10.60
N LEU A 402 -16.72 11.38 -11.89
CA LEU A 402 -17.30 10.20 -12.53
C LEU A 402 -16.24 9.26 -13.12
N ASP A 403 -15.26 8.87 -12.30
CA ASP A 403 -14.15 7.97 -12.65
C ASP A 403 -13.82 7.09 -11.42
N TYR A 404 -12.95 6.08 -11.57
CA TYR A 404 -12.43 5.33 -10.42
C TYR A 404 -11.36 6.15 -9.68
N LEU A 405 -11.39 6.09 -8.34
CA LEU A 405 -10.64 6.98 -7.45
C LEU A 405 -9.79 6.17 -6.47
N ALA A 406 -8.60 6.65 -6.10
CA ALA A 406 -7.84 6.06 -4.99
C ALA A 406 -8.34 6.55 -3.63
N THR A 407 -8.51 7.86 -3.47
CA THR A 407 -8.96 8.52 -2.23
C THR A 407 -9.55 9.88 -2.59
N VAL A 408 -10.58 10.30 -1.87
CA VAL A 408 -11.18 11.63 -2.02
C VAL A 408 -11.16 12.35 -0.68
N ASN A 409 -10.61 13.56 -0.67
CA ASN A 409 -10.72 14.47 0.48
C ASN A 409 -11.64 15.63 0.10
N VAL A 410 -12.63 15.93 0.94
CA VAL A 410 -13.52 17.08 0.80
C VAL A 410 -13.39 17.95 2.03
N ASP A 411 -12.83 19.14 1.88
CA ASP A 411 -12.41 20.01 2.97
C ASP A 411 -13.06 21.39 2.85
N ASP A 412 -13.54 21.96 3.95
CA ASP A 412 -14.04 23.34 4.03
C ASP A 412 -15.14 23.67 2.98
N CYS A 413 -15.96 22.71 2.58
CA CYS A 413 -16.98 22.90 1.56
C CYS A 413 -18.36 23.22 2.14
N GLU A 414 -19.10 24.10 1.46
CA GLU A 414 -20.39 24.61 1.94
C GLU A 414 -21.46 24.57 0.85
N GLU A 415 -22.65 24.06 1.15
CA GLU A 415 -23.80 24.08 0.22
C GLU A 415 -23.54 23.38 -1.14
N CYS A 416 -22.64 22.42 -1.20
CA CYS A 416 -22.32 21.70 -2.43
C CYS A 416 -23.11 20.39 -2.57
N LEU A 417 -23.37 20.00 -3.83
CA LEU A 417 -23.76 18.65 -4.20
C LEU A 417 -22.55 17.96 -4.80
N ILE A 418 -22.16 16.80 -4.26
CA ILE A 418 -20.95 16.08 -4.65
C ILE A 418 -21.33 14.64 -5.02
N VAL A 419 -20.92 14.19 -6.20
CA VAL A 419 -21.07 12.81 -6.66
C VAL A 419 -19.68 12.25 -6.93
N THR A 420 -19.33 11.14 -6.30
CA THR A 420 -18.06 10.43 -6.55
C THR A 420 -18.32 9.05 -7.12
N GLY A 421 -17.50 8.67 -8.10
CA GLY A 421 -17.40 7.30 -8.57
C GLY A 421 -16.79 6.37 -7.52
N PRO A 422 -16.59 5.09 -7.87
CA PRO A 422 -15.97 4.08 -7.02
C PRO A 422 -14.58 4.47 -6.52
N CYS A 423 -14.46 4.65 -5.20
CA CYS A 423 -13.22 4.95 -4.51
C CYS A 423 -12.65 3.70 -3.81
N ARG A 424 -11.48 3.24 -4.25
CA ARG A 424 -10.79 2.06 -3.70
C ARG A 424 -10.38 2.24 -2.24
N GLY A 425 -10.05 3.47 -1.83
CA GLY A 425 -9.66 3.82 -0.46
C GLY A 425 -10.76 4.58 0.26
N SER A 426 -10.38 5.69 0.90
CA SER A 426 -11.30 6.48 1.71
C SER A 426 -11.90 7.67 0.97
N VAL A 427 -13.17 7.95 1.25
CA VAL A 427 -13.76 9.27 1.06
C VAL A 427 -13.85 9.92 2.44
N PHE A 428 -13.10 11.00 2.62
CA PHE A 428 -13.00 11.72 3.88
C PHE A 428 -13.52 13.15 3.71
N ILE A 429 -14.57 13.50 4.44
CA ILE A 429 -15.12 14.86 4.49
C ILE A 429 -14.73 15.54 5.81
N ARG A 430 -14.24 16.78 5.76
CA ARG A 430 -13.80 17.56 6.93
C ARG A 430 -14.31 18.97 6.86
N ASP A 431 -14.73 19.52 7.99
CA ASP A 431 -15.08 20.94 8.12
C ASP A 431 -16.16 21.40 7.11
N CYS A 432 -17.05 20.47 6.73
CA CYS A 432 -18.06 20.69 5.68
C CYS A 432 -19.45 20.97 6.26
N LYS A 433 -20.26 21.76 5.56
CA LYS A 433 -21.65 22.04 5.97
C LYS A 433 -22.65 22.08 4.83
N ASN A 434 -23.87 21.63 5.10
CA ASN A 434 -24.98 21.65 4.14
C ASN A 434 -24.64 20.92 2.82
N ILE A 435 -23.98 19.77 2.89
CA ILE A 435 -23.55 19.00 1.71
C ILE A 435 -24.54 17.87 1.42
N THR A 436 -24.83 17.65 0.14
CA THR A 436 -25.41 16.40 -0.35
C THR A 436 -24.31 15.59 -1.06
N LEU A 437 -23.97 14.42 -0.52
CA LEU A 437 -22.89 13.57 -1.03
C LEU A 437 -23.42 12.21 -1.50
N PHE A 438 -23.14 11.85 -2.75
CA PHE A 438 -23.36 10.53 -3.32
C PHE A 438 -22.00 9.86 -3.52
N THR A 439 -21.73 8.76 -2.82
CA THR A 439 -20.37 8.19 -2.83
C THR A 439 -20.35 6.66 -2.71
N ILE A 440 -19.47 6.06 -3.51
CA ILE A 440 -19.10 4.66 -3.48
C ILE A 440 -17.66 4.60 -2.96
N SER A 441 -17.44 3.94 -1.82
CA SER A 441 -16.11 3.92 -1.19
C SER A 441 -15.82 2.61 -0.47
N GLN A 442 -14.53 2.32 -0.25
CA GLN A 442 -14.14 1.28 0.70
C GLN A 442 -14.34 1.76 2.14
N GLN A 443 -13.92 2.99 2.42
CA GLN A 443 -14.04 3.63 3.73
C GLN A 443 -14.70 5.00 3.61
N PHE A 444 -15.68 5.27 4.46
CA PHE A 444 -16.25 6.59 4.62
C PHE A 444 -15.88 7.17 5.98
N ARG A 445 -15.38 8.41 5.97
CA ARG A 445 -15.01 9.14 7.19
C ARG A 445 -15.57 10.56 7.12
N SER A 446 -16.02 11.06 8.26
CA SER A 446 -16.38 12.47 8.42
C SER A 446 -15.82 13.01 9.72
N ARG A 447 -15.37 14.27 9.71
CA ARG A 447 -14.93 14.99 10.90
C ARG A 447 -15.40 16.44 10.86
N ASP A 448 -15.88 16.98 11.97
CA ASP A 448 -16.24 18.40 12.10
C ASP A 448 -17.29 18.87 11.05
N CYS A 449 -18.20 17.99 10.66
CA CYS A 449 -19.22 18.27 9.66
C CYS A 449 -20.59 18.56 10.26
N ILE A 450 -21.40 19.40 9.61
CA ILE A 450 -22.77 19.67 10.05
C ILE A 450 -23.78 19.63 8.90
N ASN A 451 -24.91 18.97 9.16
CA ASN A 451 -26.06 18.95 8.25
C ASN A 451 -25.71 18.36 6.87
N ILE A 452 -25.33 17.08 6.84
CA ILE A 452 -24.88 16.38 5.63
C ILE A 452 -25.84 15.25 5.27
N ASP A 453 -26.28 15.22 4.01
CA ASP A 453 -27.03 14.10 3.43
C ASP A 453 -26.07 13.18 2.68
N VAL A 454 -25.83 11.97 3.20
CA VAL A 454 -24.89 10.99 2.64
C VAL A 454 -25.65 9.82 2.03
N PHE A 455 -25.64 9.72 0.70
CA PHE A 455 -26.08 8.55 -0.06
C PHE A 455 -24.88 7.64 -0.28
N LEU A 456 -24.84 6.54 0.47
CA LEU A 456 -23.61 5.80 0.69
C LEU A 456 -23.69 4.37 0.16
N PHE A 457 -22.62 3.99 -0.54
CA PHE A 457 -22.15 2.61 -0.63
C PHE A 457 -20.77 2.55 0.05
N CYS A 458 -20.63 1.71 1.09
CA CYS A 458 -19.38 1.61 1.84
C CYS A 458 -19.08 0.16 2.18
N THR A 459 -17.90 -0.36 1.83
CA THR A 459 -17.57 -1.76 2.13
C THR A 459 -17.27 -1.97 3.61
N THR A 460 -16.69 -0.98 4.29
CA THR A 460 -16.43 -1.00 5.73
C THR A 460 -17.49 -0.21 6.51
N LYS A 461 -17.40 -0.21 7.85
CA LYS A 461 -18.30 0.60 8.69
C LYS A 461 -18.01 2.10 8.47
N PRO A 462 -19.01 2.91 8.07
CA PRO A 462 -18.86 4.35 7.96
C PRO A 462 -18.54 4.96 9.34
N ILE A 463 -17.67 5.96 9.37
CA ILE A 463 -17.20 6.59 10.60
C ILE A 463 -17.57 8.08 10.61
N ILE A 464 -18.10 8.54 11.74
CA ILE A 464 -18.29 9.97 12.02
C ILE A 464 -17.57 10.36 13.32
N GLU A 465 -17.07 11.59 13.37
CA GLU A 465 -16.40 12.19 14.52
C GLU A 465 -16.72 13.69 14.55
N SER A 466 -17.01 14.24 15.73
CA SER A 466 -17.32 15.66 15.96
C SER A 466 -18.32 16.27 14.97
N SER A 467 -19.24 15.46 14.44
CA SER A 467 -20.16 15.84 13.36
C SER A 467 -21.61 15.76 13.83
N LYS A 468 -22.50 16.63 13.31
CA LYS A 468 -23.91 16.70 13.75
C LYS A 468 -24.87 16.73 12.56
N LEU A 469 -26.10 16.27 12.78
CA LEU A 469 -27.17 16.26 11.77
C LEU A 469 -26.76 15.51 10.48
N MET A 470 -26.12 14.36 10.64
CA MET A 470 -25.72 13.49 9.53
C MET A 470 -26.87 12.54 9.14
N ARG A 471 -27.20 12.42 7.86
CA ARG A 471 -28.32 11.59 7.37
C ARG A 471 -27.83 10.58 6.35
N PHE A 472 -27.78 9.31 6.72
CA PHE A 472 -27.29 8.24 5.85
C PHE A 472 -28.44 7.54 5.12
N ARG A 473 -28.26 7.31 3.81
CA ARG A 473 -29.23 6.65 2.92
C ARG A 473 -28.51 5.64 2.03
N SER A 474 -29.23 4.60 1.61
CA SER A 474 -28.70 3.64 0.64
C SER A 474 -28.51 4.33 -0.71
N LEU A 475 -27.32 4.22 -1.28
CA LEU A 475 -27.01 4.79 -2.58
C LEU A 475 -27.64 3.98 -3.73
N ILE A 476 -28.25 4.72 -4.65
CA ILE A 476 -28.59 4.32 -6.01
C ILE A 476 -27.85 5.30 -6.90
N LEU A 477 -27.00 4.78 -7.76
CA LEU A 477 -26.25 5.59 -8.70
C LEU A 477 -26.06 4.79 -9.98
N SER A 478 -26.28 5.44 -11.10
CA SER A 478 -25.97 4.89 -12.41
C SER A 478 -25.42 6.00 -13.28
N TYR A 479 -24.27 5.75 -13.90
CA TYR A 479 -23.68 6.60 -14.92
C TYR A 479 -22.85 5.68 -15.83
N ASP A 480 -22.44 6.20 -16.99
CA ASP A 480 -21.63 5.42 -17.93
C ASP A 480 -20.36 4.89 -17.23
N LYS A 481 -20.03 3.62 -17.45
CA LYS A 481 -18.87 2.92 -16.86
C LYS A 481 -18.88 2.66 -15.35
N VAL A 482 -19.96 2.91 -14.59
CA VAL A 482 -19.98 2.67 -13.11
C VAL A 482 -19.57 1.24 -12.72
N GLU A 483 -20.00 0.22 -13.47
CA GLU A 483 -19.63 -1.18 -13.27
C GLU A 483 -18.13 -1.42 -13.52
N GLU A 484 -17.59 -0.85 -14.60
CA GLU A 484 -16.16 -0.94 -14.92
C GLU A 484 -15.30 -0.25 -13.85
N HIS A 485 -15.73 0.91 -13.37
CA HIS A 485 -15.05 1.63 -12.30
C HIS A 485 -15.08 0.86 -10.98
N MET A 486 -16.19 0.19 -10.64
CA MET A 486 -16.29 -0.69 -9.46
C MET A 486 -15.28 -1.83 -9.54
N MET A 487 -15.15 -2.45 -10.72
CA MET A 487 -14.16 -3.51 -10.96
C MET A 487 -12.73 -2.98 -10.84
N LYS A 488 -12.40 -1.83 -11.44
CA LYS A 488 -11.08 -1.19 -11.33
C LYS A 488 -10.74 -0.83 -9.87
N ALA A 489 -11.72 -0.37 -9.10
CA ALA A 489 -11.57 -0.08 -7.67
C ALA A 489 -11.54 -1.34 -6.79
N SER A 490 -11.72 -2.54 -7.37
CA SER A 490 -11.78 -3.83 -6.65
C SER A 490 -12.88 -3.87 -5.57
N LEU A 491 -14.00 -3.20 -5.82
CA LEU A 491 -15.15 -3.18 -4.91
C LEU A 491 -16.21 -4.19 -5.37
N SER A 492 -16.61 -5.09 -4.47
CA SER A 492 -17.73 -6.01 -4.73
C SER A 492 -19.07 -5.29 -4.52
N PRO A 493 -20.05 -5.38 -5.45
CA PRO A 493 -21.37 -4.74 -5.28
C PRO A 493 -22.20 -5.35 -4.13
N PHE A 494 -21.76 -6.47 -3.56
CA PHE A 494 -22.44 -7.22 -2.51
C PHE A 494 -21.78 -7.08 -1.12
N ILE A 495 -20.92 -6.07 -0.95
CA ILE A 495 -20.35 -5.70 0.36
C ILE A 495 -20.71 -4.25 0.63
N ASN A 496 -21.86 -4.03 1.28
CA ASN A 496 -22.34 -2.69 1.60
C ASN A 496 -22.80 -2.58 3.06
N ASN A 497 -22.12 -1.73 3.84
CA ASN A 497 -22.34 -1.46 5.26
C ASN A 497 -22.81 -0.01 5.50
N TRP A 498 -23.44 0.61 4.51
CA TRP A 498 -23.87 2.02 4.53
C TRP A 498 -24.66 2.46 5.78
N ASN A 499 -25.40 1.55 6.42
CA ASN A 499 -26.25 1.81 7.58
C ASN A 499 -25.60 1.46 8.93
N ASN A 500 -24.39 0.89 8.95
CA ASN A 500 -23.69 0.47 10.17
C ASN A 500 -22.68 1.52 10.62
N VAL A 501 -23.18 2.73 10.86
CA VAL A 501 -22.37 3.91 11.16
C VAL A 501 -21.82 3.84 12.58
N HIS A 502 -20.54 4.15 12.75
CA HIS A 502 -19.88 4.28 14.04
C HIS A 502 -19.58 5.75 14.35
N ASP A 503 -20.08 6.24 15.49
CA ASP A 503 -19.82 7.58 16.01
C ASP A 503 -18.74 7.54 17.09
N PHE A 504 -17.63 8.24 16.88
CA PHE A 504 -16.54 8.36 17.85
C PHE A 504 -16.85 9.36 18.97
N THR A 505 -17.80 10.27 18.76
CA THR A 505 -18.14 11.38 19.67
C THR A 505 -19.65 11.43 19.92
N PRO A 506 -20.26 10.35 20.45
CA PRO A 506 -21.70 10.32 20.69
C PRO A 506 -22.12 11.41 21.67
N ASP A 507 -23.28 12.02 21.41
CA ASP A 507 -23.94 13.03 22.25
C ASP A 507 -25.28 12.47 22.77
N ASP A 508 -25.94 13.16 23.69
CA ASP A 508 -27.25 12.74 24.24
C ASP A 508 -28.33 12.65 23.15
N VAL A 509 -28.23 13.54 22.15
CA VAL A 509 -29.02 13.50 20.92
C VAL A 509 -28.17 12.81 19.84
N PRO A 510 -28.70 11.79 19.13
CA PRO A 510 -27.97 11.13 18.06
C PRO A 510 -27.43 12.12 17.02
N ASN A 511 -26.13 12.05 16.76
CA ASN A 511 -25.47 12.90 15.78
C ASN A 511 -25.82 12.54 14.33
N PHE A 512 -26.35 11.33 14.12
CA PHE A 512 -26.77 10.83 12.83
C PHE A 512 -28.09 10.07 12.90
N GLU A 513 -28.73 9.94 11.73
CA GLU A 513 -29.90 9.10 11.53
C GLU A 513 -29.79 8.30 10.22
N ILE A 514 -30.45 7.14 10.20
CA ILE A 514 -30.60 6.31 9.00
C ILE A 514 -31.95 6.65 8.37
N CYS A 515 -31.93 7.21 7.17
CA CYS A 515 -33.12 7.69 6.48
C CYS A 515 -33.52 6.75 5.33
N ILE A 516 -34.77 6.90 4.90
CA ILE A 516 -35.25 6.31 3.64
C ILE A 516 -34.71 7.13 2.49
N THR A 517 -34.44 6.42 1.40
CA THR A 517 -33.96 7.03 0.17
C THR A 517 -35.13 7.60 -0.64
N GLU A 518 -35.34 8.92 -0.55
CA GLU A 518 -36.28 9.66 -1.40
C GLU A 518 -35.50 10.61 -2.31
N TYR A 519 -35.33 10.24 -3.59
CA TYR A 519 -34.55 11.03 -4.53
C TYR A 519 -35.25 12.30 -5.01
N ASP A 520 -36.57 12.33 -4.96
CA ASP A 520 -37.37 13.43 -5.50
C ASP A 520 -37.28 14.73 -4.69
N ASN A 521 -36.84 14.64 -3.42
CA ASN A 521 -36.82 15.74 -2.46
C ASN A 521 -35.41 16.29 -2.17
N ILE A 522 -34.40 15.92 -2.95
CA ILE A 522 -33.01 16.32 -2.70
C ILE A 522 -32.73 17.71 -3.28
N LYS A 523 -32.20 18.60 -2.45
CA LYS A 523 -31.80 19.96 -2.86
C LYS A 523 -30.74 19.90 -3.97
N LYS A 524 -30.86 20.78 -4.95
CA LYS A 524 -29.94 20.91 -6.10
C LYS A 524 -29.92 19.71 -7.08
N MET A 525 -30.84 18.75 -6.99
CA MET A 525 -30.92 17.66 -7.99
C MET A 525 -31.19 18.15 -9.41
N ASP A 526 -31.87 19.28 -9.59
CA ASP A 526 -32.07 19.88 -10.91
C ASP A 526 -30.75 20.19 -11.62
N MET A 527 -29.67 20.46 -10.86
CA MET A 527 -28.35 20.73 -11.43
C MET A 527 -27.71 19.50 -12.08
N ILE A 528 -28.13 18.28 -11.71
CA ILE A 528 -27.56 17.03 -12.22
C ILE A 528 -28.49 16.26 -13.17
N ARG A 529 -29.81 16.56 -13.18
CA ARG A 529 -30.80 15.85 -14.03
C ARG A 529 -30.43 15.85 -15.53
N ASN A 530 -29.71 16.86 -16.00
CA ASN A 530 -29.32 17.01 -17.42
C ASN A 530 -27.83 16.77 -17.69
N VAL A 531 -27.04 16.34 -16.69
CA VAL A 531 -25.58 16.24 -16.80
C VAL A 531 -25.16 14.78 -16.94
N LYS A 532 -24.55 14.44 -18.10
CA LYS A 532 -23.81 13.19 -18.38
C LYS A 532 -24.54 11.87 -18.06
N ASN A 533 -25.85 11.80 -18.28
CA ASN A 533 -26.66 10.57 -18.09
C ASN A 533 -26.56 9.96 -16.68
N ILE A 534 -26.33 10.78 -15.65
CA ILE A 534 -26.40 10.29 -14.26
C ILE A 534 -27.87 10.08 -13.91
N THR A 535 -28.19 8.87 -13.44
CA THR A 535 -29.53 8.53 -12.98
C THR A 535 -29.50 7.90 -11.59
N PHE A 536 -30.60 8.10 -10.87
CA PHE A 536 -30.81 7.61 -9.51
C PHE A 536 -32.00 6.66 -9.45
N PHE A 537 -32.36 6.07 -10.60
CA PHE A 537 -33.46 5.13 -10.73
C PHE A 537 -33.01 3.72 -10.30
N PRO A 538 -33.73 3.05 -9.39
CA PRO A 538 -33.38 1.70 -8.92
C PRO A 538 -33.19 0.68 -10.05
N GLU A 539 -34.01 0.77 -11.10
CA GLU A 539 -34.04 -0.18 -12.23
C GLU A 539 -32.74 -0.11 -13.04
N LEU A 540 -32.17 1.09 -13.17
CA LEU A 540 -30.97 1.38 -13.94
C LEU A 540 -29.68 1.28 -13.14
N SER A 541 -29.76 1.17 -11.80
CA SER A 541 -28.57 1.09 -10.97
C SER A 541 -27.90 -0.27 -11.06
N PHE A 542 -26.57 -0.23 -11.02
CA PHE A 542 -25.73 -1.41 -10.81
C PHE A 542 -25.70 -1.82 -9.34
N LEU A 543 -25.95 -0.88 -8.42
CA LEU A 543 -25.92 -1.12 -6.98
C LEU A 543 -27.26 -1.70 -6.50
N PRO A 544 -27.24 -2.75 -5.66
CA PRO A 544 -28.42 -3.21 -4.95
C PRO A 544 -29.03 -2.11 -4.08
N LEU A 545 -30.36 -1.94 -4.14
CA LEU A 545 -31.09 -1.09 -3.20
C LEU A 545 -31.42 -1.88 -1.94
N TYR A 546 -30.96 -1.39 -0.78
CA TYR A 546 -31.20 -2.00 0.52
C TYR A 546 -32.40 -1.34 1.21
N ALA A 547 -33.24 -2.17 1.82
CA ALA A 547 -34.34 -1.75 2.66
C ALA A 547 -33.83 -1.14 3.98
N VAL A 548 -34.60 -0.20 4.52
CA VAL A 548 -34.29 0.41 5.82
C VAL A 548 -34.72 -0.57 6.94
N PRO A 549 -33.84 -0.93 7.88
CA PRO A 549 -34.10 -1.99 8.87
C PRO A 549 -35.42 -1.86 9.63
N ASN A 550 -35.84 -0.62 9.94
CA ASN A 550 -37.02 -0.35 10.76
C ASN A 550 -38.35 -0.38 9.99
N LYS A 551 -38.34 -0.66 8.68
CA LYS A 551 -39.54 -0.71 7.83
C LYS A 551 -39.78 -2.05 7.13
N ILE A 552 -38.90 -3.02 7.36
CA ILE A 552 -38.98 -4.33 6.71
C ILE A 552 -40.24 -5.05 7.18
N THR A 553 -41.09 -5.43 6.23
CA THR A 553 -42.30 -6.19 6.50
C THR A 553 -42.27 -7.50 5.71
N GLY A 554 -42.30 -8.62 6.41
CA GLY A 554 -42.43 -9.94 5.79
C GLY A 554 -41.50 -11.00 6.30
N LYS A 555 -41.63 -12.18 5.72
CA LYS A 555 -40.85 -13.35 6.12
C LYS A 555 -39.41 -13.17 5.65
N LYS A 556 -38.47 -13.27 6.58
CA LYS A 556 -37.03 -13.23 6.27
C LYS A 556 -36.58 -14.53 5.64
N ILE A 557 -35.78 -14.42 4.59
CA ILE A 557 -35.32 -15.55 3.79
C ILE A 557 -33.84 -15.33 3.46
N LEU A 558 -33.06 -16.40 3.59
CA LEU A 558 -31.66 -16.42 3.23
C LEU A 558 -31.46 -17.22 1.94
N ILE A 559 -30.93 -16.57 0.92
CA ILE A 559 -30.65 -17.15 -0.38
C ILE A 559 -29.13 -17.26 -0.54
N LEU A 560 -28.67 -18.43 -0.99
CA LEU A 560 -27.28 -18.75 -1.25
C LEU A 560 -27.04 -18.82 -2.76
N CYS A 561 -26.11 -18.00 -3.24
CA CYS A 561 -25.71 -17.94 -4.63
C CYS A 561 -24.27 -18.44 -4.74
N MET A 562 -24.07 -19.66 -5.27
CA MET A 562 -22.75 -20.30 -5.39
C MET A 562 -22.17 -20.11 -6.79
N GLU A 563 -20.86 -19.86 -6.88
CA GLU A 563 -20.11 -19.82 -8.14
C GLU A 563 -20.10 -21.20 -8.82
N ARG A 564 -20.29 -21.24 -10.14
CA ARG A 564 -20.21 -22.49 -10.93
C ARG A 564 -18.79 -22.77 -11.40
N ASP A 565 -18.50 -24.04 -11.67
CA ASP A 565 -17.20 -24.44 -12.21
C ASP A 565 -16.89 -23.71 -13.54
N GLY A 566 -15.80 -22.94 -13.56
CA GLY A 566 -15.36 -22.17 -14.72
C GLY A 566 -16.15 -20.88 -15.00
N GLU A 567 -17.05 -20.46 -14.10
CA GLU A 567 -17.76 -19.18 -14.20
C GLU A 567 -16.81 -18.00 -13.94
N THR A 568 -16.89 -16.95 -14.74
CA THR A 568 -16.12 -15.72 -14.48
C THR A 568 -16.82 -14.88 -13.41
N LEU A 569 -16.05 -14.08 -12.65
CA LEU A 569 -16.61 -13.22 -11.62
C LEU A 569 -17.67 -12.25 -12.16
N THR A 570 -17.45 -11.69 -13.35
CA THR A 570 -18.42 -10.79 -14.00
C THR A 570 -19.72 -11.51 -14.32
N SER A 571 -19.65 -12.75 -14.86
CA SER A 571 -20.84 -13.57 -15.11
C SER A 571 -21.57 -13.91 -13.81
N PHE A 572 -20.82 -14.31 -12.78
CA PHE A 572 -21.34 -14.66 -11.46
C PHE A 572 -22.10 -13.49 -10.81
N ASN A 573 -21.47 -12.31 -10.75
CA ASN A 573 -22.10 -11.11 -10.21
C ASN A 573 -23.30 -10.67 -11.06
N GLY A 574 -23.16 -10.69 -12.39
CA GLY A 574 -24.19 -10.24 -13.32
C GLY A 574 -25.50 -11.03 -13.21
N ARG A 575 -25.43 -12.36 -13.06
CA ARG A 575 -26.65 -13.17 -12.89
C ARG A 575 -27.33 -12.93 -11.53
N ILE A 576 -26.56 -12.69 -10.47
CA ILE A 576 -27.12 -12.43 -9.14
C ILE A 576 -27.79 -11.05 -9.13
N LEU A 577 -27.18 -10.04 -9.73
CA LEU A 577 -27.80 -8.72 -9.88
C LEU A 577 -29.09 -8.78 -10.69
N ARG A 578 -29.12 -9.56 -11.78
CA ARG A 578 -30.35 -9.77 -12.57
C ARG A 578 -31.45 -10.44 -11.75
N PHE A 579 -31.11 -11.53 -11.08
CA PHE A 579 -32.02 -12.24 -10.18
C PHE A 579 -32.58 -11.30 -9.09
N LEU A 580 -31.70 -10.50 -8.49
CA LEU A 580 -32.07 -9.54 -7.47
C LEU A 580 -33.05 -8.49 -8.01
N LYS A 581 -32.80 -7.93 -9.20
CA LYS A 581 -33.72 -6.98 -9.85
C LYS A 581 -35.11 -7.60 -10.07
N GLU A 582 -35.18 -8.86 -10.48
CA GLU A 582 -36.44 -9.56 -10.73
C GLU A 582 -37.26 -9.81 -9.46
N ILE A 583 -36.63 -10.17 -8.35
CA ILE A 583 -37.34 -10.37 -7.07
C ILE A 583 -37.76 -9.03 -6.44
N LEU A 584 -36.91 -7.99 -6.54
CA LEU A 584 -37.24 -6.65 -6.03
C LEU A 584 -38.43 -6.04 -6.80
N ALA A 585 -38.47 -6.24 -8.12
CA ALA A 585 -39.61 -5.81 -8.95
C ALA A 585 -40.94 -6.51 -8.58
N GLN A 586 -40.88 -7.67 -7.92
CA GLN A 586 -42.04 -8.41 -7.42
C GLN A 586 -42.36 -8.10 -5.94
N GLY A 587 -41.73 -7.08 -5.37
CA GLY A 587 -42.01 -6.62 -4.01
C GLY A 587 -41.22 -7.31 -2.90
N ALA A 588 -40.11 -8.00 -3.23
CA ALA A 588 -39.14 -8.40 -2.21
C ALA A 588 -38.37 -7.17 -1.70
N GLU A 589 -37.95 -7.20 -0.44
CA GLU A 589 -37.13 -6.17 0.20
C GLU A 589 -35.75 -6.75 0.52
N LEU A 590 -34.67 -6.19 -0.03
CA LEU A 590 -33.30 -6.64 0.28
C LEU A 590 -32.82 -6.08 1.61
N ILE A 591 -32.49 -6.94 2.57
CA ILE A 591 -32.03 -6.54 3.91
C ILE A 591 -30.52 -6.31 3.90
N THR A 592 -29.75 -7.31 3.48
CA THR A 592 -28.29 -7.25 3.42
C THR A 592 -27.74 -8.31 2.48
N THR A 593 -26.51 -8.11 2.03
CA THR A 593 -25.75 -9.10 1.27
C THR A 593 -24.41 -9.38 1.95
N ARG A 594 -23.81 -10.53 1.64
CA ARG A 594 -22.42 -10.85 2.00
C ARG A 594 -21.75 -11.55 0.83
N ASP A 595 -20.49 -11.25 0.60
CA ASP A 595 -19.63 -11.90 -0.38
C ASP A 595 -18.48 -12.57 0.38
N MET A 596 -18.32 -13.87 0.19
CA MET A 596 -17.32 -14.67 0.91
C MET A 596 -16.72 -15.75 0.02
N THR A 597 -15.50 -16.17 0.33
CA THR A 597 -14.83 -17.28 -0.37
C THR A 597 -14.57 -18.41 0.63
N ILE A 598 -15.16 -19.58 0.38
CA ILE A 598 -15.11 -20.73 1.30
C ILE A 598 -14.15 -21.79 0.76
N ARG A 599 -13.15 -22.19 1.55
CA ARG A 599 -12.26 -23.31 1.21
C ARG A 599 -12.93 -24.65 1.53
N LYS A 600 -12.53 -25.71 0.84
CA LYS A 600 -13.01 -27.07 1.12
C LYS A 600 -12.82 -27.40 2.60
N LYS A 601 -13.89 -27.90 3.24
CA LYS A 601 -13.97 -28.29 4.65
C LYS A 601 -13.88 -27.15 5.68
N GLU A 602 -13.83 -25.89 5.25
CA GLU A 602 -13.70 -24.76 6.17
C GLU A 602 -14.96 -24.57 7.04
N LEU A 603 -16.13 -24.94 6.52
CA LEU A 603 -17.41 -24.84 7.20
C LEU A 603 -17.85 -26.15 7.88
N GLU A 604 -17.11 -27.26 7.75
CA GLU A 604 -17.54 -28.59 8.21
C GLU A 604 -17.84 -28.67 9.70
N THR A 605 -17.18 -27.84 10.52
CA THR A 605 -17.31 -27.82 11.99
C THR A 605 -18.34 -26.81 12.50
N SER A 606 -18.85 -25.92 11.63
CA SER A 606 -19.66 -24.76 12.04
C SER A 606 -21.15 -24.90 11.72
N PHE A 607 -21.52 -25.84 10.85
CA PHE A 607 -22.92 -26.07 10.45
C PHE A 607 -23.52 -27.29 11.12
N ILE A 608 -24.76 -27.14 11.60
CA ILE A 608 -25.58 -28.25 12.11
C ILE A 608 -26.02 -29.15 10.95
N CYS A 609 -26.34 -28.58 9.79
CA CYS A 609 -26.79 -29.31 8.63
C CYS A 609 -25.61 -29.74 7.72
N LYS A 610 -25.51 -31.06 7.46
CA LYS A 610 -24.45 -31.67 6.62
C LYS A 610 -24.47 -31.23 5.16
N LYS A 611 -25.60 -30.68 4.68
CA LYS A 611 -25.77 -30.18 3.31
C LYS A 611 -24.89 -28.95 3.09
N TYR A 612 -25.04 -27.94 3.95
CA TYR A 612 -24.33 -26.65 3.85
C TYR A 612 -22.89 -26.72 4.37
N ALA A 613 -22.57 -27.70 5.23
CA ALA A 613 -21.20 -27.96 5.70
C ALA A 613 -20.19 -28.27 4.58
N LYS A 614 -20.67 -28.71 3.41
CA LYS A 614 -19.83 -29.09 2.26
C LYS A 614 -19.61 -27.96 1.25
N LEU A 615 -20.19 -26.77 1.47
CA LEU A 615 -20.03 -25.64 0.55
C LEU A 615 -18.55 -25.25 0.42
N SER A 616 -18.13 -24.95 -0.80
CA SER A 616 -16.78 -24.47 -1.13
C SER A 616 -16.83 -23.66 -2.42
N GLY A 617 -15.90 -22.73 -2.60
CA GLY A 617 -15.90 -21.75 -3.69
C GLY A 617 -16.42 -20.39 -3.22
N ARG A 618 -16.65 -19.47 -4.16
CA ARG A 618 -17.24 -18.17 -3.83
C ARG A 618 -18.75 -18.31 -3.60
N LEU A 619 -19.22 -17.65 -2.55
CA LEU A 619 -20.62 -17.63 -2.13
C LEU A 619 -21.05 -16.19 -1.89
N ILE A 620 -22.17 -15.81 -2.49
CA ILE A 620 -22.89 -14.58 -2.16
C ILE A 620 -24.17 -14.97 -1.43
N THR A 621 -24.42 -14.36 -0.27
CA THR A 621 -25.67 -14.54 0.46
C THR A 621 -26.54 -13.32 0.31
N LEU A 622 -27.83 -13.51 0.05
CA LEU A 622 -28.85 -12.47 0.01
C LEU A 622 -29.84 -12.73 1.16
N GLU A 623 -29.93 -11.82 2.12
CA GLU A 623 -31.03 -11.82 3.10
C GLU A 623 -32.11 -10.86 2.62
N ILE A 624 -33.30 -11.39 2.37
CA ILE A 624 -34.45 -10.63 1.88
C ILE A 624 -35.64 -10.79 2.85
N ALA A 625 -36.60 -9.88 2.77
CA ALA A 625 -37.95 -10.09 3.27
C ALA A 625 -38.95 -10.11 2.12
N TRP A 626 -39.96 -10.98 2.19
CA TRP A 626 -40.99 -11.04 1.16
C TRP A 626 -42.33 -11.50 1.74
N ASN A 627 -43.42 -10.84 1.33
CA ASN A 627 -44.80 -11.07 1.81
C ASN A 627 -45.62 -12.03 0.93
N ARG A 628 -44.99 -12.98 0.22
CA ARG A 628 -45.69 -13.89 -0.70
C ARG A 628 -45.93 -15.26 -0.06
N GLU A 629 -47.16 -15.76 -0.09
CA GLU A 629 -47.53 -17.05 0.54
C GLU A 629 -46.67 -18.23 0.05
N GLU A 630 -46.29 -18.25 -1.24
CA GLU A 630 -45.43 -19.27 -1.83
C GLU A 630 -44.05 -18.71 -2.25
N THR A 631 -43.34 -18.05 -1.33
CA THR A 631 -42.09 -17.35 -1.66
C THR A 631 -41.02 -18.29 -2.24
N GLU A 632 -40.77 -19.46 -1.66
CA GLU A 632 -39.74 -20.39 -2.16
C GLU A 632 -40.01 -20.88 -3.58
N LYS A 633 -41.27 -21.20 -3.89
CA LYS A 633 -41.67 -21.60 -5.25
C LYS A 633 -41.45 -20.45 -6.23
N SER A 634 -41.76 -19.22 -5.81
CA SER A 634 -41.54 -18.02 -6.62
C SER A 634 -40.06 -17.80 -6.90
N ILE A 635 -39.19 -17.96 -5.90
CA ILE A 635 -37.73 -17.89 -6.07
C ILE A 635 -37.24 -18.95 -7.05
N ARG A 636 -37.68 -20.21 -6.89
CA ARG A 636 -37.26 -21.31 -7.78
C ARG A 636 -37.79 -21.18 -9.21
N MET A 637 -38.95 -20.53 -9.40
CA MET A 637 -39.46 -20.20 -10.74
C MET A 637 -38.61 -19.14 -11.44
N ILE A 638 -38.05 -18.19 -10.69
CA ILE A 638 -37.19 -17.13 -11.20
C ILE A 638 -35.78 -17.69 -11.46
N SER A 639 -35.27 -18.51 -10.56
CA SER A 639 -33.93 -19.07 -10.65
C SER A 639 -33.86 -20.45 -10.01
N ASP A 640 -33.59 -21.47 -10.82
CA ASP A 640 -33.37 -22.86 -10.40
C ASP A 640 -31.99 -23.09 -9.76
N ILE A 641 -31.14 -22.08 -9.82
CA ILE A 641 -29.70 -22.15 -9.51
C ILE A 641 -29.33 -21.50 -8.17
N VAL A 642 -30.32 -20.95 -7.47
CA VAL A 642 -30.15 -20.39 -6.13
C VAL A 642 -30.68 -21.38 -5.09
N GLU A 643 -29.99 -21.46 -3.96
CA GLU A 643 -30.41 -22.32 -2.86
C GLU A 643 -31.06 -21.48 -1.77
N VAL A 644 -32.29 -21.80 -1.39
CA VAL A 644 -32.99 -21.15 -0.28
C VAL A 644 -32.75 -21.96 0.98
N VAL A 645 -32.31 -21.30 2.05
CA VAL A 645 -32.09 -21.96 3.35
C VAL A 645 -33.43 -22.22 4.03
N ASP A 646 -33.60 -23.45 4.52
CA ASP A 646 -34.82 -23.89 5.21
C ASP A 646 -35.09 -23.04 6.48
N ASP A 647 -36.37 -22.77 6.77
CA ASP A 647 -36.77 -21.90 7.89
C ASP A 647 -36.22 -22.35 9.25
N CYS A 648 -36.19 -23.66 9.51
CA CYS A 648 -35.68 -24.22 10.77
C CYS A 648 -34.18 -23.96 10.97
N ASP A 649 -33.46 -23.74 9.87
CA ASP A 649 -32.02 -23.59 9.80
C ASP A 649 -31.61 -22.11 9.66
N PHE A 650 -32.55 -21.20 9.35
CA PHE A 650 -32.30 -19.80 9.00
C PHE A 650 -31.37 -19.08 9.98
N GLU A 651 -31.72 -18.96 11.27
CA GLU A 651 -30.94 -18.15 12.22
C GLU A 651 -29.53 -18.70 12.45
N HIS A 652 -29.39 -20.02 12.57
CA HIS A 652 -28.08 -20.66 12.76
C HIS A 652 -27.17 -20.42 11.55
N HIS A 653 -27.69 -20.63 10.34
CA HIS A 653 -26.92 -20.49 9.11
C HIS A 653 -26.59 -19.03 8.84
N ARG A 654 -27.56 -18.13 9.03
CA ARG A 654 -27.37 -16.68 8.94
C ARG A 654 -26.26 -16.22 9.89
N ALA A 655 -26.35 -16.54 11.18
CA ALA A 655 -25.34 -16.13 12.17
C ALA A 655 -23.95 -16.68 11.83
N THR A 656 -23.87 -17.95 11.41
CA THR A 656 -22.60 -18.61 11.07
C THR A 656 -21.95 -17.98 9.84
N LEU A 657 -22.70 -17.83 8.74
CA LEU A 657 -22.20 -17.22 7.50
C LEU A 657 -21.82 -15.76 7.70
N TYR A 658 -22.57 -15.02 8.53
CA TYR A 658 -22.31 -13.60 8.74
C TYR A 658 -21.06 -13.39 9.59
N ARG A 659 -20.88 -14.23 10.62
CA ARG A 659 -19.66 -14.24 11.41
C ARG A 659 -18.45 -14.59 10.55
N PHE A 660 -18.59 -15.59 9.68
CA PHE A 660 -17.54 -15.99 8.75
C PHE A 660 -17.19 -14.86 7.77
N ALA A 661 -18.19 -14.26 7.13
CA ALA A 661 -18.01 -13.12 6.22
C ALA A 661 -17.36 -11.92 6.93
N GLN A 662 -17.77 -11.64 8.17
CA GLN A 662 -17.18 -10.58 8.99
C GLN A 662 -15.70 -10.86 9.26
N MET A 663 -15.34 -12.09 9.60
CA MET A 663 -13.94 -12.49 9.80
C MET A 663 -13.12 -12.29 8.53
N GLN A 664 -13.66 -12.54 7.35
CA GLN A 664 -12.95 -12.31 6.08
C GLN A 664 -12.81 -10.82 5.74
N THR A 665 -13.84 -10.02 6.01
CA THR A 665 -13.82 -8.56 5.74
C THR A 665 -12.94 -7.78 6.72
N ASP A 666 -12.80 -8.21 7.97
CA ASP A 666 -11.90 -7.58 8.96
C ASP A 666 -10.40 -7.86 8.70
N ILE A 667 -10.09 -8.83 7.82
CA ILE A 667 -8.72 -9.20 7.40
C ILE A 667 -8.28 -8.46 6.12
N CYS A 668 -9.23 -7.92 5.35
CA CYS A 668 -9.00 -7.28 4.03
C CYS A 668 -8.65 -5.80 4.10
#